data_AF-A0A368MGB6-F1
#
_entry.id   AF-A0A368MGB6-F1
#
_cell.length_a   1.000
_cell.length_b   1.000
_cell.length_c   1.000
_cell.angle_alpha   90.00
_cell.angle_beta   90.00
_cell.angle_gamma   90.00
#
_symmetry.space_group_name_H-M   'P 1'
#
loop_
_entity.id
_entity.type
_entity.pdbx_description
1 polymer ?
#
loop_
_entity_poly.entity_id
_entity_poly.type
_entity_poly.pdbx_seq_one_letter_code
_entity_poly.pdbx_strand_id
1 'polypeptide(L)'
;MKKNYIVFAWLVTLLFSSNLVTAQNTLEESQFGTLILDYLKENKDQFNLQNEDLENIIVRNSYTDDAGVSYIYLNQAYQGIEIFNAISTVVVKDNKVFYYANRFTDDIVNRVNTTNATLSPEESISAMANHFQLSNPVDLTQLEKRGNSYLFSNAGISQRDITIELVYSQQDRELKLAWDIVVYTNDSSHWYSVRLDATNNEVLDVNDFLLTCTFEKDHTHNTPSEELNFYNEMISPSSVLVDGASYNVFALPAESPNHGPRQLVINPADPVASPFGWHDADGLVGAEHTTTRGNNVFAQEDRDGQVFTNGFMPDGTSTLTFDFPLDMNQPAEGYEAASVTNLFYMNNMMHDIWYHHGFDESAGNFQSNNYGNPGLQRDEVIADAQDGSGINNATFGTPPDGQNPTMTMFMWAPVGPLNDPLEIQNGIATGNYSGVEAGFGGPLSTTPITTQLALAIDLSPDTLDACDALTNSSFLNGKIAVIRRGECEFGVKVLAAQNAGAVAVIMVNNVAGDAIVMGPGAQGASVTIPSIMVTQADGELIISSLENNNQTINATLVNNGPFQIDGDFDNGIIAHEYGHGISNRTTGGPSTTSCLFNAEQMGEGWSDWFGLMVSMYDTDTAADARGIGTFAVSQPTTGPGIRPRRYSPDFTINELTYAATNNTGISQPHGIGSVWATVLWDLTWAYIDKYGFDSDLINGDGGNNKVMDLVIEGLKMQPCSPGFVDGRDALLAADTLLTGGLDQCTIWEVFATRGLGFNAAQGDSDIRLDQVEDFSMPPSDDPSLDNCSDLLSINEFSKDRFRVYPNPTQKELTINTNKSIGNVSISLIDVNGRVVLNLEKDLLSTVTIDTSNLKTGLYILNIKGDSINYNEKIIKN
;
A
#
# COMPACT_ATOMS: atom_id res chain seq x y z
N MET A 1 -53.38 -45.08 33.96
CA MET A 1 -52.29 -45.14 34.99
C MET A 1 -51.08 -45.83 34.37
N LYS A 2 -49.86 -45.43 34.76
CA LYS A 2 -48.56 -46.11 34.48
C LYS A 2 -48.24 -46.43 33.00
N LYS A 3 -47.48 -45.56 32.33
CA LYS A 3 -46.10 -45.86 31.85
C LYS A 3 -45.46 -44.65 31.11
N ASN A 4 -44.95 -43.68 31.87
CA ASN A 4 -44.04 -42.65 31.34
C ASN A 4 -42.61 -43.21 31.34
N TYR A 5 -42.28 -44.09 30.38
CA TYR A 5 -41.01 -44.85 30.40
C TYR A 5 -40.33 -45.04 29.03
N ILE A 6 -40.62 -44.17 28.05
CA ILE A 6 -39.87 -44.09 26.77
C ILE A 6 -39.48 -42.63 26.46
N VAL A 7 -39.21 -41.84 27.51
CA VAL A 7 -38.74 -40.44 27.45
C VAL A 7 -37.51 -40.24 28.35
N PHE A 8 -36.89 -41.34 28.82
CA PHE A 8 -35.89 -41.32 29.90
C PHE A 8 -34.71 -42.30 29.66
N ALA A 9 -34.47 -42.66 28.40
CA ALA A 9 -33.43 -43.63 28.00
C ALA A 9 -32.63 -43.26 26.73
N TRP A 10 -33.08 -42.25 25.97
CA TRP A 10 -32.32 -41.61 24.87
C TRP A 10 -31.80 -40.22 25.27
N LEU A 11 -31.77 -39.95 26.58
CA LEU A 11 -31.36 -38.70 27.21
C LEU A 11 -29.98 -38.87 27.89
N VAL A 12 -29.13 -39.72 27.28
CA VAL A 12 -27.85 -40.23 27.82
C VAL A 12 -26.71 -40.20 26.77
N THR A 13 -27.02 -39.93 25.49
CA THR A 13 -26.05 -39.88 24.38
C THR A 13 -26.28 -38.70 23.41
N LEU A 14 -27.13 -37.75 23.81
CA LEU A 14 -27.26 -36.43 23.18
C LEU A 14 -26.95 -35.40 24.28
N LEU A 15 -26.14 -34.40 23.94
CA LEU A 15 -25.47 -33.53 24.90
C LEU A 15 -24.55 -34.30 25.86
N PHE A 16 -23.53 -34.95 25.29
CA PHE A 16 -22.21 -34.77 25.92
C PHE A 16 -21.97 -33.26 25.92
N SER A 17 -22.01 -32.64 27.11
CA SER A 17 -21.63 -31.25 27.27
C SER A 17 -20.14 -31.14 26.96
N SER A 18 -19.82 -30.73 25.75
CA SER A 18 -18.52 -30.17 25.41
C SER A 18 -18.37 -28.88 26.20
N ASN A 19 -17.95 -29.02 27.46
CA ASN A 19 -17.26 -27.98 28.20
C ASN A 19 -15.89 -27.79 27.52
N LEU A 20 -15.92 -27.26 26.30
CA LEU A 20 -14.85 -26.43 25.79
C LEU A 20 -14.88 -25.16 26.64
N VAL A 21 -14.33 -25.29 27.84
CA VAL A 21 -13.48 -24.22 28.35
C VAL A 21 -12.41 -24.12 27.29
N THR A 22 -12.51 -23.11 26.43
CA THR A 22 -11.47 -22.79 25.46
C THR A 22 -10.23 -22.48 26.27
N ALA A 23 -9.24 -23.38 26.22
CA ALA A 23 -7.91 -23.02 26.65
C ALA A 23 -7.48 -21.80 25.83
N GLN A 24 -6.83 -20.83 26.47
CA GLN A 24 -5.91 -19.96 25.72
C GLN A 24 -4.86 -20.89 25.10
N ASN A 25 -4.35 -20.57 23.90
CA ASN A 25 -3.30 -21.38 23.28
C ASN A 25 -1.99 -21.20 24.06
N THR A 26 -1.88 -21.87 25.21
CA THR A 26 -0.73 -21.76 26.09
C THR A 26 0.49 -22.32 25.39
N LEU A 27 1.65 -21.69 25.61
CA LEU A 27 2.89 -22.16 24.99
C LEU A 27 3.15 -23.64 25.35
N GLU A 28 2.86 -24.08 26.58
CA GLU A 28 3.00 -25.48 27.03
C GLU A 28 2.19 -26.52 26.23
N GLU A 29 1.05 -26.13 25.63
CA GLU A 29 0.17 -27.02 24.86
C GLU A 29 0.49 -27.01 23.34
N SER A 30 1.35 -26.11 22.88
CA SER A 30 1.75 -25.97 21.47
C SER A 30 2.78 -27.00 21.00
N GLN A 31 2.89 -27.20 19.68
CA GLN A 31 3.83 -28.15 19.05
C GLN A 31 5.30 -27.96 19.47
N PHE A 32 5.72 -26.70 19.66
CA PHE A 32 7.10 -26.35 20.02
C PHE A 32 7.25 -25.91 21.48
N GLY A 33 6.19 -26.04 22.29
CA GLY A 33 6.08 -25.46 23.62
C GLY A 33 7.27 -25.72 24.55
N THR A 34 7.63 -26.98 24.74
CA THR A 34 8.77 -27.37 25.58
C THR A 34 10.09 -26.84 25.04
N LEU A 35 10.32 -26.92 23.73
CA LEU A 35 11.55 -26.44 23.07
C LEU A 35 11.75 -24.94 23.30
N ILE A 36 10.69 -24.15 23.13
CA ILE A 36 10.75 -22.70 23.29
C ILE A 36 10.84 -22.31 24.77
N LEU A 37 10.07 -22.94 25.65
CA LEU A 37 10.13 -22.66 27.09
C LEU A 37 11.48 -23.02 27.71
N ASP A 38 12.13 -24.10 27.27
CA ASP A 38 13.46 -24.46 27.74
C ASP A 38 14.50 -23.44 27.21
N TYR A 39 14.43 -23.05 25.93
CA TYR A 39 15.27 -21.98 25.36
C TYR A 39 15.12 -20.65 26.12
N LEU A 40 13.88 -20.21 26.39
CA LEU A 40 13.61 -18.98 27.14
C LEU A 40 14.18 -19.07 28.57
N LYS A 41 14.00 -20.21 29.27
CA LYS A 41 14.53 -20.41 30.63
C LYS A 41 16.06 -20.48 30.68
N GLU A 42 16.71 -20.96 29.62
CA GLU A 42 18.17 -20.98 29.51
C GLU A 42 18.76 -19.59 29.19
N ASN A 43 18.05 -18.74 28.44
CA ASN A 43 18.56 -17.45 27.95
C ASN A 43 17.96 -16.21 28.64
N LYS A 44 16.98 -16.35 29.54
CA LYS A 44 16.25 -15.24 30.22
C LYS A 44 17.14 -14.14 30.79
N ASP A 45 18.33 -14.47 31.31
CA ASP A 45 19.28 -13.53 31.90
C ASP A 45 19.87 -12.56 30.86
N GLN A 46 19.88 -12.92 29.56
CA GLN A 46 20.21 -12.03 28.44
C GLN A 46 19.12 -10.97 28.19
N PHE A 47 17.86 -11.33 28.47
CA PHE A 47 16.68 -10.49 28.23
C PHE A 47 16.19 -9.77 29.50
N ASN A 48 16.95 -9.84 30.61
CA ASN A 48 16.60 -9.34 31.94
C ASN A 48 15.33 -9.96 32.58
N LEU A 49 14.87 -11.12 32.09
CA LEU A 49 13.60 -11.74 32.48
C LEU A 49 13.72 -12.64 33.73
N GLN A 50 12.72 -12.56 34.61
CA GLN A 50 12.56 -13.45 35.77
C GLN A 50 11.88 -14.76 35.35
N ASN A 51 11.68 -15.71 36.26
CA ASN A 51 10.93 -16.94 35.93
C ASN A 51 9.43 -16.63 35.84
N GLU A 52 9.01 -15.73 36.72
CA GLU A 52 7.69 -15.16 36.92
C GLU A 52 7.19 -14.46 35.64
N ASP A 53 8.09 -13.77 34.92
CA ASP A 53 7.83 -13.12 33.64
C ASP A 53 7.59 -14.12 32.48
N LEU A 54 7.84 -15.42 32.69
CA LEU A 54 7.69 -16.50 31.70
C LEU A 54 6.56 -17.50 32.06
N GLU A 55 5.79 -17.27 33.13
CA GLU A 55 4.74 -18.21 33.57
C GLU A 55 3.49 -18.19 32.68
N ASN A 56 3.25 -17.10 31.95
CA ASN A 56 2.00 -16.84 31.22
C ASN A 56 2.34 -16.39 29.79
N ILE A 57 2.48 -17.33 28.85
CA ILE A 57 2.79 -17.04 27.43
C ILE A 57 1.74 -17.69 26.53
N ILE A 58 1.19 -16.90 25.60
CA ILE A 58 0.11 -17.30 24.68
C ILE A 58 0.63 -17.24 23.24
N VAL A 59 0.35 -18.30 22.47
CA VAL A 59 0.61 -18.32 21.03
C VAL A 59 -0.55 -17.59 20.33
N ARG A 60 -0.28 -16.38 19.82
CA ARG A 60 -1.26 -15.55 19.06
C ARG A 60 -1.45 -16.12 17.65
N ASN A 61 -0.35 -16.42 16.96
CA ASN A 61 -0.33 -17.10 15.66
C ASN A 61 0.88 -18.05 15.58
N SER A 62 0.75 -19.12 14.80
CA SER A 62 1.91 -19.90 14.35
C SER A 62 1.61 -20.63 13.05
N TYR A 63 2.53 -20.57 12.08
CA TYR A 63 2.46 -21.32 10.82
C TYR A 63 3.80 -22.01 10.50
N THR A 64 3.89 -22.68 9.36
CA THR A 64 5.12 -23.31 8.87
C THR A 64 5.10 -23.29 7.36
N ASP A 65 6.18 -22.78 6.76
CA ASP A 65 6.31 -22.64 5.31
C ASP A 65 6.66 -23.96 4.60
N ASP A 66 6.63 -23.94 3.27
CA ASP A 66 7.00 -25.06 2.40
C ASP A 66 8.50 -25.44 2.49
N ALA A 67 9.35 -24.56 3.04
CA ALA A 67 10.74 -24.87 3.37
C ALA A 67 10.90 -25.62 4.72
N GLY A 68 9.82 -25.75 5.49
CA GLY A 68 9.79 -26.41 6.80
C GLY A 68 10.30 -25.54 7.95
N VAL A 69 10.31 -24.22 7.79
CA VAL A 69 10.58 -23.25 8.87
C VAL A 69 9.26 -22.88 9.53
N SER A 70 9.22 -22.93 10.87
CA SER A 70 8.03 -22.57 11.64
C SER A 70 8.20 -21.19 12.28
N TYR A 71 7.19 -20.34 12.12
CA TYR A 71 7.11 -19.01 12.72
C TYR A 71 6.08 -19.07 13.85
N ILE A 72 6.43 -18.59 15.05
CA ILE A 72 5.59 -18.64 16.24
C ILE A 72 5.62 -17.27 16.92
N TYR A 73 4.45 -16.64 17.00
CA TYR A 73 4.26 -15.30 17.56
C TYR A 73 3.65 -15.41 18.97
N LEU A 74 4.39 -14.94 19.97
CA LEU A 74 4.12 -15.18 21.38
C LEU A 74 3.77 -13.87 22.08
N ASN A 75 2.54 -13.74 22.60
CA ASN A 75 2.20 -12.66 23.51
C ASN A 75 2.53 -13.04 24.97
N GLN A 76 3.10 -12.09 25.72
CA GLN A 76 3.30 -12.21 27.15
C GLN A 76 2.07 -11.73 27.94
N ALA A 77 1.55 -12.59 28.80
CA ALA A 77 0.38 -12.30 29.62
C ALA A 77 0.74 -12.27 31.12
N TYR A 78 -0.21 -11.83 31.94
CA TYR A 78 -0.15 -11.94 33.40
C TYR A 78 -1.53 -12.25 33.98
N GLN A 79 -1.63 -13.39 34.67
CA GLN A 79 -2.90 -13.93 35.19
C GLN A 79 -3.96 -14.13 34.09
N GLY A 80 -3.52 -14.48 32.87
CA GLY A 80 -4.39 -14.68 31.70
C GLY A 80 -4.89 -13.40 31.00
N ILE A 81 -4.42 -12.22 31.42
CA ILE A 81 -4.64 -10.92 30.75
C ILE A 81 -3.38 -10.60 29.94
N GLU A 82 -3.50 -10.33 28.65
CA GLU A 82 -2.37 -10.10 27.75
C GLU A 82 -1.76 -8.69 27.90
N ILE A 83 -0.44 -8.56 27.68
CA ILE A 83 0.23 -7.26 27.62
C ILE A 83 0.21 -6.81 26.16
N PHE A 84 -0.36 -5.63 25.90
CA PHE A 84 -0.52 -5.07 24.57
C PHE A 84 0.83 -4.90 23.87
N ASN A 85 0.93 -5.33 22.61
CA ASN A 85 2.15 -5.37 21.79
C ASN A 85 3.39 -6.08 22.39
N ALA A 86 3.30 -6.76 23.53
CA ALA A 86 4.39 -7.58 24.09
C ALA A 86 4.57 -8.92 23.36
N ILE A 87 4.70 -8.85 22.03
CA ILE A 87 4.72 -9.99 21.12
C ILE A 87 6.14 -10.23 20.62
N SER A 88 6.73 -11.33 21.07
CA SER A 88 8.03 -11.83 20.64
C SER A 88 7.88 -12.84 19.50
N THR A 89 8.80 -12.80 18.54
CA THR A 89 8.82 -13.72 17.39
C THR A 89 9.84 -14.82 17.62
N VAL A 90 9.43 -16.08 17.47
CA VAL A 90 10.31 -17.25 17.51
C VAL A 90 10.30 -17.95 16.16
N VAL A 91 11.49 -18.23 15.62
CA VAL A 91 11.66 -19.00 14.39
C VAL A 91 12.27 -20.36 14.74
N VAL A 92 11.65 -21.44 14.27
CA VAL A 92 12.09 -22.82 14.53
C VAL A 92 12.44 -23.53 13.23
N LYS A 93 13.67 -24.06 13.16
CA LYS A 93 14.20 -24.85 12.01
C LYS A 93 14.91 -26.08 12.55
N ASP A 94 14.80 -27.22 11.87
CA ASP A 94 15.36 -28.53 12.30
C ASP A 94 15.04 -28.92 13.76
N ASN A 95 13.84 -28.57 14.25
CA ASN A 95 13.41 -28.75 15.64
C ASN A 95 14.35 -28.07 16.66
N LYS A 96 14.80 -26.86 16.37
CA LYS A 96 15.53 -25.96 17.27
C LYS A 96 15.00 -24.54 17.12
N VAL A 97 15.05 -23.74 18.18
CA VAL A 97 14.97 -22.27 18.03
C VAL A 97 16.18 -21.84 17.19
N PHE A 98 15.90 -21.25 16.02
CA PHE A 98 16.87 -20.69 15.09
C PHE A 98 17.12 -19.21 15.40
N TYR A 99 16.03 -18.46 15.62
CA TYR A 99 16.05 -17.04 15.94
C TYR A 99 14.95 -16.70 16.97
N TYR A 100 15.19 -15.67 17.76
CA TYR A 100 14.24 -15.13 18.73
C TYR A 100 14.38 -13.62 18.85
N ALA A 101 13.33 -12.89 18.47
CA ALA A 101 13.25 -11.44 18.67
C ALA A 101 12.34 -11.13 19.87
N ASN A 102 12.89 -10.47 20.89
CA ASN A 102 12.24 -10.29 22.18
C ASN A 102 11.48 -8.96 22.30
N ARG A 103 10.17 -9.01 22.58
CA ARG A 103 9.37 -7.88 23.08
C ARG A 103 8.71 -8.14 24.45
N PHE A 104 9.21 -9.12 25.19
CA PHE A 104 8.74 -9.38 26.56
C PHE A 104 9.20 -8.31 27.55
N THR A 105 8.29 -7.96 28.44
CA THR A 105 8.41 -7.02 29.56
C THR A 105 9.05 -7.71 30.77
N ASP A 106 9.93 -7.00 31.48
CA ASP A 106 10.61 -7.46 32.69
C ASP A 106 9.87 -7.07 33.99
N ASP A 107 10.03 -7.86 35.06
CA ASP A 107 9.59 -7.53 36.43
C ASP A 107 8.07 -7.25 36.57
N ILE A 108 7.24 -7.95 35.78
CA ILE A 108 5.80 -7.68 35.60
C ILE A 108 5.06 -7.56 36.94
N VAL A 109 5.37 -8.45 37.88
CA VAL A 109 4.72 -8.55 39.20
C VAL A 109 4.83 -7.26 40.01
N ASN A 110 5.89 -6.47 39.79
CA ASN A 110 6.11 -5.18 40.47
C ASN A 110 5.64 -3.97 39.63
N ARG A 111 5.29 -4.17 38.35
CA ARG A 111 4.87 -3.12 37.40
C ARG A 111 3.35 -3.02 37.22
N VAL A 112 2.60 -4.10 37.43
CA VAL A 112 1.13 -4.13 37.27
C VAL A 112 0.40 -3.31 38.35
N ASN A 113 -0.46 -2.38 37.94
CA ASN A 113 -1.18 -1.48 38.85
C ASN A 113 -2.38 -2.16 39.57
N THR A 114 -3.14 -2.98 38.86
CA THR A 114 -4.29 -3.77 39.36
C THR A 114 -4.57 -4.93 38.41
N THR A 115 -5.15 -6.02 38.91
CA THR A 115 -5.64 -7.15 38.08
C THR A 115 -7.17 -7.16 37.97
N ASN A 116 -7.85 -6.13 38.47
CA ASN A 116 -9.31 -6.02 38.50
C ASN A 116 -9.76 -4.70 37.86
N ALA A 117 -10.50 -4.78 36.75
CA ALA A 117 -11.23 -3.65 36.19
C ALA A 117 -12.37 -3.24 37.14
N THR A 118 -12.61 -1.94 37.27
CA THR A 118 -13.78 -1.42 38.02
C THR A 118 -14.87 -0.84 37.10
N LEU A 119 -14.61 -0.79 35.80
CA LEU A 119 -15.51 -0.33 34.75
C LEU A 119 -15.87 -1.50 33.82
N SER A 120 -17.13 -1.56 33.40
CA SER A 120 -17.60 -2.55 32.43
C SER A 120 -17.22 -2.21 30.98
N PRO A 121 -17.18 -3.20 30.07
CA PRO A 121 -17.02 -2.95 28.63
C PRO A 121 -18.00 -1.90 28.10
N GLU A 122 -19.27 -1.97 28.50
CA GLU A 122 -20.33 -1.06 28.05
C GLU A 122 -20.12 0.38 28.53
N GLU A 123 -19.64 0.57 29.77
CA GLU A 123 -19.26 1.89 30.30
C GLU A 123 -18.03 2.46 29.58
N SER A 124 -17.08 1.61 29.18
CA SER A 124 -15.86 2.03 28.49
C SER A 124 -16.07 2.33 27.00
N ILE A 125 -16.88 1.55 26.28
CA ILE A 125 -17.35 1.90 24.92
C ILE A 125 -18.11 3.24 24.95
N SER A 126 -18.96 3.44 25.96
CA SER A 126 -19.69 4.71 26.13
C SER A 126 -18.76 5.89 26.42
N ALA A 127 -17.69 5.69 27.20
CA ALA A 127 -16.69 6.72 27.49
C ALA A 127 -15.82 7.06 26.27
N MET A 128 -15.40 6.05 25.51
CA MET A 128 -14.68 6.20 24.24
C MET A 128 -15.49 7.06 23.25
N ALA A 129 -16.75 6.71 23.01
CA ALA A 129 -17.63 7.46 22.11
C ALA A 129 -17.78 8.94 22.52
N ASN A 130 -17.88 9.21 23.82
CA ASN A 130 -17.93 10.58 24.35
C ASN A 130 -16.57 11.33 24.24
N HIS A 131 -15.43 10.62 24.29
CA HIS A 131 -14.10 11.21 24.12
C HIS A 131 -13.87 11.69 22.69
N PHE A 132 -14.13 10.81 21.70
CA PHE A 132 -13.97 11.10 20.28
C PHE A 132 -15.17 11.86 19.66
N GLN A 133 -16.12 12.32 20.49
CA GLN A 133 -17.30 13.08 20.08
C GLN A 133 -18.20 12.35 19.04
N LEU A 134 -18.16 11.02 19.04
CA LEU A 134 -19.03 10.17 18.25
C LEU A 134 -20.49 10.28 18.72
N SER A 135 -21.42 9.70 17.95
CA SER A 135 -22.79 9.48 18.41
C SER A 135 -22.81 8.69 19.74
N ASN A 136 -23.88 8.85 20.52
CA ASN A 136 -24.06 7.99 21.69
C ASN A 136 -24.47 6.58 21.22
N PRO A 137 -23.87 5.49 21.75
CA PRO A 137 -24.26 4.12 21.39
C PRO A 137 -25.76 3.88 21.59
N VAL A 138 -26.43 3.32 20.57
CA VAL A 138 -27.85 2.93 20.61
C VAL A 138 -27.94 1.42 20.45
N ASP A 139 -28.74 0.77 21.30
CA ASP A 139 -28.94 -0.69 21.31
C ASP A 139 -27.62 -1.51 21.24
N LEU A 140 -26.62 -1.05 22.00
CA LEU A 140 -25.37 -1.76 22.27
C LEU A 140 -25.68 -3.10 22.97
N THR A 141 -25.32 -4.21 22.33
CA THR A 141 -25.58 -5.58 22.82
C THR A 141 -24.34 -6.45 22.70
N GLN A 142 -24.01 -7.21 23.75
CA GLN A 142 -22.91 -8.16 23.73
C GLN A 142 -23.29 -9.37 22.87
N LEU A 143 -22.63 -9.54 21.72
CA LEU A 143 -22.86 -10.62 20.76
C LEU A 143 -22.10 -11.89 21.16
N GLU A 144 -20.83 -11.75 21.53
CA GLU A 144 -19.97 -12.85 21.97
C GLU A 144 -19.06 -12.44 23.15
N LYS A 145 -18.58 -13.43 23.90
CA LYS A 145 -17.49 -13.29 24.88
C LYS A 145 -16.57 -14.52 24.82
N ARG A 146 -15.26 -14.28 24.70
CA ARG A 146 -14.20 -15.31 24.76
C ARG A 146 -13.13 -14.88 25.78
N GLY A 147 -13.16 -15.46 26.98
CA GLY A 147 -12.22 -15.13 28.05
C GLY A 147 -12.32 -13.66 28.49
N ASN A 148 -11.31 -12.88 28.13
CA ASN A 148 -11.18 -11.44 28.41
C ASN A 148 -11.58 -10.54 27.21
N SER A 149 -11.85 -11.13 26.04
CA SER A 149 -12.34 -10.46 24.83
C SER A 149 -13.86 -10.59 24.70
N TYR A 150 -14.49 -9.56 24.14
CA TYR A 150 -15.93 -9.44 23.91
C TYR A 150 -16.18 -8.83 22.53
N LEU A 151 -17.28 -9.24 21.90
CA LEU A 151 -17.80 -8.61 20.69
C LEU A 151 -19.16 -7.98 21.00
N PHE A 152 -19.36 -6.73 20.61
CA PHE A 152 -20.59 -5.97 20.77
C PHE A 152 -21.13 -5.52 19.43
N SER A 153 -22.45 -5.31 19.34
CA SER A 153 -23.06 -4.71 18.15
C SER A 153 -22.47 -3.33 17.86
N ASN A 154 -22.36 -2.98 16.57
CA ASN A 154 -21.79 -1.71 16.08
C ASN A 154 -22.44 -0.43 16.68
N ALA A 155 -23.64 -0.57 17.27
CA ALA A 155 -24.38 0.40 18.08
C ALA A 155 -24.59 1.78 17.44
N GLY A 156 -24.49 1.88 16.11
CA GLY A 156 -24.58 3.14 15.37
C GLY A 156 -23.40 4.10 15.60
N ILE A 157 -22.27 3.63 16.14
CA ILE A 157 -21.04 4.43 16.32
C ILE A 157 -19.83 3.88 15.53
N SER A 158 -19.93 2.63 15.11
CA SER A 158 -18.93 1.90 14.34
C SER A 158 -19.59 1.33 13.09
N GLN A 159 -18.81 1.17 12.01
CA GLN A 159 -19.22 0.43 10.82
C GLN A 159 -19.31 -1.07 11.13
N ARG A 160 -18.20 -1.64 11.62
CA ARG A 160 -18.04 -3.04 12.02
C ARG A 160 -18.46 -3.24 13.49
N ASP A 161 -18.79 -4.47 13.87
CA ASP A 161 -19.07 -4.80 15.28
C ASP A 161 -17.86 -4.51 16.19
N ILE A 162 -18.14 -3.99 17.38
CA ILE A 162 -17.14 -3.42 18.29
C ILE A 162 -16.44 -4.55 19.04
N THR A 163 -15.13 -4.69 18.82
CA THR A 163 -14.30 -5.61 19.62
C THR A 163 -13.73 -4.87 20.83
N ILE A 164 -13.75 -5.51 21.99
CA ILE A 164 -13.15 -4.98 23.22
C ILE A 164 -12.47 -6.09 24.03
N GLU A 165 -11.19 -5.90 24.36
CA GLU A 165 -10.37 -6.86 25.11
C GLU A 165 -9.74 -6.21 26.35
N LEU A 166 -9.69 -6.95 27.47
CA LEU A 166 -8.96 -6.52 28.66
C LEU A 166 -7.48 -6.87 28.52
N VAL A 167 -6.62 -5.86 28.55
CA VAL A 167 -5.16 -5.95 28.35
C VAL A 167 -4.40 -5.17 29.44
N TYR A 168 -3.08 -5.31 29.50
CA TYR A 168 -2.19 -4.32 30.12
C TYR A 168 -1.55 -3.44 29.05
N SER A 169 -1.67 -2.12 29.20
CA SER A 169 -0.92 -1.13 28.41
C SER A 169 0.32 -0.69 29.20
N GLN A 170 1.48 -0.62 28.53
CA GLN A 170 2.70 -0.05 29.12
C GLN A 170 2.59 1.47 29.17
N GLN A 171 2.93 2.05 30.33
CA GLN A 171 2.88 3.49 30.59
C GLN A 171 4.09 3.86 31.48
N ASP A 172 5.09 4.54 30.91
CA ASP A 172 6.45 4.62 31.49
C ASP A 172 6.95 3.21 31.89
N ARG A 173 7.11 2.95 33.20
CA ARG A 173 7.46 1.64 33.76
C ARG A 173 6.29 0.89 34.41
N GLU A 174 5.09 1.47 34.45
CA GLU A 174 3.91 0.78 34.96
C GLU A 174 3.20 -0.01 33.84
N LEU A 175 2.51 -1.08 34.23
CA LEU A 175 1.58 -1.81 33.38
C LEU A 175 0.17 -1.48 33.88
N LYS A 176 -0.53 -0.59 33.17
CA LYS A 176 -1.90 -0.20 33.51
C LYS A 176 -2.90 -1.17 32.90
N LEU A 177 -3.80 -1.71 33.72
CA LEU A 177 -4.94 -2.50 33.24
C LEU A 177 -5.89 -1.61 32.41
N ALA A 178 -6.14 -2.01 31.17
CA ALA A 178 -6.87 -1.25 30.18
C ALA A 178 -7.86 -2.10 29.39
N TRP A 179 -8.91 -1.45 28.89
CA TRP A 179 -9.73 -1.95 27.80
C TRP A 179 -9.14 -1.45 26.48
N ASP A 180 -8.69 -2.33 25.61
CA ASP A 180 -8.50 -2.00 24.19
C ASP A 180 -9.86 -2.10 23.48
N ILE A 181 -10.24 -1.06 22.74
CA ILE A 181 -11.54 -0.96 22.05
C ILE A 181 -11.30 -0.65 20.58
N VAL A 182 -11.75 -1.52 19.68
CA VAL A 182 -11.65 -1.35 18.23
C VAL A 182 -12.97 -0.83 17.65
N VAL A 183 -12.92 0.32 16.97
CA VAL A 183 -14.05 0.95 16.27
C VAL A 183 -13.57 1.56 14.96
N TYR A 184 -14.30 1.27 13.87
CA TYR A 184 -14.13 1.95 12.58
C TYR A 184 -15.25 2.98 12.44
N THR A 185 -14.95 4.28 12.44
CA THR A 185 -15.97 5.33 12.55
C THR A 185 -16.92 5.32 11.35
N ASN A 186 -18.20 5.62 11.57
CA ASN A 186 -19.22 5.59 10.51
C ASN A 186 -18.90 6.46 9.28
N ASP A 187 -18.02 7.46 9.43
CA ASP A 187 -17.60 8.40 8.39
C ASP A 187 -16.30 8.00 7.66
N SER A 188 -15.82 6.78 7.89
CA SER A 188 -14.55 6.22 7.39
C SER A 188 -13.27 6.99 7.73
N SER A 189 -13.35 8.08 8.50
CA SER A 189 -12.18 8.92 8.78
C SER A 189 -11.12 8.24 9.66
N HIS A 190 -11.51 7.28 10.52
CA HIS A 190 -10.64 6.69 11.53
C HIS A 190 -11.02 5.23 11.85
N TRP A 191 -10.03 4.33 11.89
CA TRP A 191 -10.18 2.96 12.38
C TRP A 191 -9.40 2.76 13.69
N TYR A 192 -9.90 3.35 14.77
CA TYR A 192 -9.23 3.34 16.05
C TYR A 192 -9.16 1.95 16.72
N SER A 193 -8.02 1.70 17.35
CA SER A 193 -7.86 0.85 18.54
C SER A 193 -7.47 1.77 19.70
N VAL A 194 -8.27 1.78 20.76
CA VAL A 194 -8.20 2.74 21.87
C VAL A 194 -7.94 2.02 23.19
N ARG A 195 -6.81 2.28 23.84
CA ARG A 195 -6.51 1.76 25.20
C ARG A 195 -7.02 2.74 26.26
N LEU A 196 -8.11 2.36 26.95
CA LEU A 196 -8.71 3.11 28.06
C LEU A 196 -8.42 2.42 29.40
N ASP A 197 -7.93 3.17 30.39
CA ASP A 197 -7.70 2.65 31.76
C ASP A 197 -9.00 2.07 32.35
N ALA A 198 -8.96 0.77 32.68
CA ALA A 198 -10.12 -0.02 33.10
C ALA A 198 -10.61 0.29 34.52
N THR A 199 -10.04 1.31 35.18
CA THR A 199 -10.43 1.83 36.49
C THR A 199 -11.07 3.22 36.42
N ASN A 200 -10.68 4.06 35.45
CA ASN A 200 -11.06 5.48 35.43
C ASN A 200 -11.46 6.09 34.05
N ASN A 201 -11.36 5.34 32.94
CA ASN A 201 -11.56 5.83 31.55
C ASN A 201 -10.63 6.99 31.12
N GLU A 202 -9.41 7.05 31.63
CA GLU A 202 -8.30 7.81 31.06
C GLU A 202 -7.86 7.13 29.76
N VAL A 203 -7.84 7.87 28.63
CA VAL A 203 -7.22 7.37 27.39
C VAL A 203 -5.73 7.32 27.63
N LEU A 204 -5.16 6.11 27.55
CA LEU A 204 -3.74 5.86 27.76
C LEU A 204 -2.97 5.99 26.44
N ASP A 205 -3.57 5.51 25.35
CA ASP A 205 -2.90 5.25 24.09
C ASP A 205 -3.93 4.96 22.97
N VAL A 206 -3.61 5.28 21.72
CA VAL A 206 -4.52 5.21 20.56
C VAL A 206 -3.72 4.86 19.29
N ASN A 207 -4.11 3.78 18.60
CA ASN A 207 -3.71 3.51 17.22
C ASN A 207 -4.87 3.86 16.28
N ASP A 208 -4.56 4.26 15.06
CA ASP A 208 -5.53 4.35 13.96
C ASP A 208 -5.06 3.42 12.84
N PHE A 209 -5.80 2.33 12.61
CA PHE A 209 -5.44 1.33 11.60
C PHE A 209 -5.61 1.82 10.16
N LEU A 210 -6.25 2.98 9.95
CA LEU A 210 -6.26 3.67 8.67
C LEU A 210 -4.98 4.50 8.53
N LEU A 211 -3.94 3.89 7.94
CA LEU A 211 -2.69 4.58 7.67
C LEU A 211 -2.94 5.63 6.60
N THR A 212 -2.74 6.91 6.97
CA THR A 212 -3.10 8.09 6.17
C THR A 212 -1.84 8.86 5.81
N CYS A 213 -1.48 8.84 4.54
CA CYS A 213 -0.25 9.42 4.01
C CYS A 213 -0.27 10.98 3.91
N THR A 214 -0.79 11.72 4.92
CA THR A 214 -1.24 13.11 4.75
C THR A 214 -0.14 14.09 4.26
N PHE A 215 -0.19 14.47 2.98
CA PHE A 215 0.81 15.36 2.37
C PHE A 215 0.53 16.87 2.51
N GLU A 216 -0.67 17.27 2.97
CA GLU A 216 -0.99 18.63 3.44
C GLU A 216 -1.78 18.61 4.78
N LYS A 217 -2.14 19.79 5.33
CA LYS A 217 -2.64 19.93 6.72
C LYS A 217 -4.17 20.02 6.85
N ASP A 218 -4.73 19.07 7.60
CA ASP A 218 -5.98 19.06 8.39
C ASP A 218 -7.31 19.58 7.77
N HIS A 219 -8.34 18.71 7.75
CA HIS A 219 -9.77 18.89 8.20
C HIS A 219 -10.79 17.97 7.45
N THR A 220 -12.05 17.82 7.93
CA THR A 220 -12.74 16.49 8.00
C THR A 220 -14.28 16.36 7.70
N HIS A 221 -14.73 15.10 7.47
CA HIS A 221 -16.07 14.43 7.69
C HIS A 221 -17.27 14.50 6.68
N ASN A 222 -17.82 13.32 6.24
CA ASN A 222 -19.19 12.73 6.54
C ASN A 222 -19.81 11.76 5.45
N THR A 223 -20.61 10.75 5.89
CA THR A 223 -21.23 9.61 5.12
C THR A 223 -22.79 9.48 5.34
N PRO A 224 -23.57 8.34 5.23
CA PRO A 224 -23.46 6.93 4.68
C PRO A 224 -24.74 6.42 3.89
N SER A 225 -25.09 5.13 3.59
CA SER A 225 -24.51 3.80 3.15
C SER A 225 -25.68 2.78 2.84
N GLU A 226 -25.45 1.50 2.43
CA GLU A 226 -26.18 0.22 2.79
C GLU A 226 -26.27 -0.96 1.74
N GLU A 227 -25.45 -2.02 1.95
CA GLU A 227 -25.68 -3.50 2.03
C GLU A 227 -26.47 -4.46 1.06
N LEU A 228 -26.02 -5.74 1.02
CA LEU A 228 -26.70 -6.95 0.48
C LEU A 228 -26.25 -8.29 1.18
N ASN A 229 -26.51 -9.53 0.68
CA ASN A 229 -26.41 -10.80 1.48
C ASN A 229 -25.84 -12.08 0.77
N PHE A 230 -25.40 -13.08 1.57
CA PHE A 230 -24.47 -14.23 1.28
C PHE A 230 -25.05 -15.61 0.79
N TYR A 231 -24.18 -16.52 0.28
CA TYR A 231 -24.05 -17.97 0.66
C TYR A 231 -22.76 -18.69 0.13
N ASN A 232 -22.55 -20.00 0.41
CA ASN A 232 -21.23 -20.71 0.46
C ASN A 232 -20.81 -21.61 -0.76
N GLU A 233 -19.50 -21.96 -0.80
CA GLU A 233 -18.71 -22.74 -1.79
C GLU A 233 -18.56 -24.28 -1.61
N MET A 234 -17.87 -24.94 -2.58
CA MET A 234 -17.19 -26.25 -2.46
C MET A 234 -15.90 -26.36 -3.32
N ILE A 235 -14.78 -26.78 -2.70
CA ILE A 235 -13.43 -26.90 -3.30
C ILE A 235 -13.36 -27.79 -4.57
N SER A 236 -12.59 -27.35 -5.58
CA SER A 236 -12.16 -28.13 -6.76
C SER A 236 -10.63 -28.12 -6.94
N PRO A 237 -10.05 -29.11 -7.66
CA PRO A 237 -8.60 -29.15 -7.91
C PRO A 237 -8.19 -28.20 -9.04
N SER A 238 -7.15 -27.40 -8.79
CA SER A 238 -6.68 -26.31 -9.66
C SER A 238 -6.29 -26.79 -11.06
N SER A 239 -6.65 -25.97 -12.07
CA SER A 239 -6.13 -26.10 -13.43
C SER A 239 -5.82 -24.71 -13.97
N VAL A 240 -4.55 -24.48 -14.31
CA VAL A 240 -4.03 -23.21 -14.84
C VAL A 240 -4.96 -22.67 -15.93
N LEU A 241 -5.65 -21.57 -15.62
CA LEU A 241 -6.52 -20.91 -16.57
C LEU A 241 -5.70 -20.00 -17.49
N VAL A 242 -6.15 -19.90 -18.74
CA VAL A 242 -5.75 -18.83 -19.66
C VAL A 242 -7.07 -18.27 -20.19
N ASP A 243 -7.59 -17.28 -19.46
CA ASP A 243 -8.92 -16.70 -19.63
C ASP A 243 -9.01 -15.81 -20.89
N GLY A 244 -7.91 -15.19 -21.30
CA GLY A 244 -7.83 -14.21 -22.37
C GLY A 244 -7.92 -12.76 -21.88
N ALA A 245 -7.84 -12.52 -20.56
CA ALA A 245 -7.98 -11.19 -19.98
C ALA A 245 -6.90 -10.23 -20.47
N SER A 246 -7.28 -8.97 -20.63
CA SER A 246 -6.36 -7.93 -21.11
C SER A 246 -6.75 -6.55 -20.59
N TYR A 247 -5.73 -5.78 -20.22
CA TYR A 247 -5.88 -4.52 -19.50
C TYR A 247 -4.99 -3.46 -20.15
N ASN A 248 -5.56 -2.31 -20.50
CA ASN A 248 -4.79 -1.17 -21.00
C ASN A 248 -4.38 -0.30 -19.80
N VAL A 249 -3.13 -0.40 -19.37
CA VAL A 249 -2.67 0.10 -18.05
C VAL A 249 -1.27 0.69 -18.14
N PHE A 250 -0.85 1.46 -17.13
CA PHE A 250 0.55 1.78 -16.93
C PHE A 250 1.26 0.52 -16.42
N ALA A 251 1.66 -0.35 -17.35
CA ALA A 251 2.26 -1.64 -17.03
C ALA A 251 3.64 -1.45 -16.36
N LEU A 252 3.90 -2.24 -15.31
CA LEU A 252 5.18 -2.22 -14.60
C LEU A 252 6.36 -2.52 -15.56
N PRO A 253 7.53 -1.90 -15.37
CA PRO A 253 7.92 -1.03 -14.24
C PRO A 253 7.58 0.47 -14.41
N ALA A 254 6.61 0.85 -15.26
CA ALA A 254 6.19 2.26 -15.33
C ALA A 254 5.53 2.69 -14.00
N GLU A 255 6.19 3.60 -13.26
CA GLU A 255 5.67 4.17 -12.01
C GLU A 255 4.39 4.98 -12.23
N SER A 256 4.33 5.79 -13.30
CA SER A 256 3.23 6.74 -13.53
C SER A 256 3.26 7.36 -14.94
N PRO A 257 2.27 8.17 -15.37
CA PRO A 257 2.17 8.67 -16.76
C PRO A 257 3.30 9.60 -17.22
N ASN A 258 4.10 10.16 -16.31
CA ASN A 258 5.30 10.92 -16.64
C ASN A 258 6.55 10.00 -16.84
N HIS A 259 6.49 8.74 -16.40
CA HIS A 259 7.53 7.72 -16.58
C HIS A 259 7.33 6.86 -17.85
N GLY A 260 6.09 6.49 -18.20
CA GLY A 260 5.84 5.63 -19.35
C GLY A 260 4.43 5.72 -19.95
N PRO A 261 4.24 5.27 -21.21
CA PRO A 261 2.92 5.17 -21.83
C PRO A 261 2.15 3.93 -21.35
N ARG A 262 0.81 3.98 -21.40
CA ARG A 262 -0.04 2.79 -21.20
C ARG A 262 0.26 1.71 -22.25
N GLN A 263 0.09 0.45 -21.85
CA GLN A 263 0.27 -0.74 -22.68
C GLN A 263 -0.93 -1.68 -22.47
N LEU A 264 -1.34 -2.38 -23.54
CA LEU A 264 -2.33 -3.45 -23.45
C LEU A 264 -1.62 -4.75 -23.04
N VAL A 265 -1.67 -5.07 -21.75
CA VAL A 265 -1.16 -6.33 -21.18
C VAL A 265 -2.20 -7.43 -21.42
N ILE A 266 -1.77 -8.68 -21.63
CA ILE A 266 -2.64 -9.82 -21.97
C ILE A 266 -2.21 -11.04 -21.15
N ASN A 267 -3.16 -11.67 -20.45
CA ASN A 267 -2.96 -12.75 -19.47
C ASN A 267 -1.82 -12.45 -18.46
N PRO A 268 -1.88 -11.35 -17.68
CA PRO A 268 -0.85 -11.01 -16.69
C PRO A 268 -0.83 -11.91 -15.45
N ALA A 269 -1.95 -12.60 -15.14
CA ALA A 269 -2.11 -13.34 -13.90
C ALA A 269 -1.10 -14.49 -13.77
N ASP A 270 -0.44 -14.57 -12.62
CA ASP A 270 0.52 -15.63 -12.34
C ASP A 270 -0.19 -16.98 -12.09
N PRO A 271 0.21 -18.08 -12.75
CA PRO A 271 -0.47 -19.37 -12.65
C PRO A 271 -0.24 -20.14 -11.34
N VAL A 272 0.52 -19.59 -10.38
CA VAL A 272 0.73 -20.15 -9.03
C VAL A 272 -0.02 -19.32 -7.99
N ALA A 273 0.17 -18.00 -7.97
CA ALA A 273 -0.50 -17.09 -7.03
C ALA A 273 -1.98 -16.84 -7.39
N SER A 274 -2.28 -16.69 -8.68
CA SER A 274 -3.62 -16.50 -9.23
C SER A 274 -4.01 -17.65 -10.18
N PRO A 275 -4.11 -18.91 -9.68
CA PRO A 275 -4.19 -20.12 -10.51
C PRO A 275 -5.46 -20.22 -11.39
N PHE A 276 -6.51 -19.48 -11.03
CA PHE A 276 -7.76 -19.35 -11.78
C PHE A 276 -7.91 -17.99 -12.49
N GLY A 277 -6.88 -17.13 -12.46
CA GLY A 277 -6.92 -15.76 -12.98
C GLY A 277 -7.55 -14.77 -12.00
N TRP A 278 -7.41 -13.47 -12.30
CA TRP A 278 -7.81 -12.37 -11.39
C TRP A 278 -9.33 -12.15 -11.28
N HIS A 279 -10.16 -12.94 -11.98
CA HIS A 279 -11.62 -12.79 -12.04
C HIS A 279 -12.40 -14.02 -11.56
N ASP A 280 -11.71 -15.08 -11.13
CA ASP A 280 -12.26 -16.11 -10.25
C ASP A 280 -12.40 -15.55 -8.82
N ALA A 281 -13.35 -16.08 -8.06
CA ALA A 281 -13.30 -16.01 -6.59
C ALA A 281 -13.74 -17.30 -5.89
N ASP A 282 -14.32 -18.29 -6.59
CA ASP A 282 -14.86 -19.52 -5.99
C ASP A 282 -14.03 -20.79 -6.22
N GLY A 283 -12.87 -20.66 -6.89
CA GLY A 283 -11.93 -21.76 -7.13
C GLY A 283 -12.42 -22.78 -8.15
N LEU A 284 -13.23 -22.33 -9.10
CA LEU A 284 -13.78 -23.15 -10.19
C LEU A 284 -13.20 -22.69 -11.54
N VAL A 285 -13.32 -23.54 -12.56
CA VAL A 285 -12.71 -23.23 -13.86
C VAL A 285 -13.62 -22.28 -14.65
N GLY A 286 -13.49 -20.99 -14.37
CA GLY A 286 -14.30 -19.91 -14.94
C GLY A 286 -13.74 -18.53 -14.59
N ALA A 287 -14.62 -17.54 -14.73
CA ALA A 287 -14.48 -16.23 -14.12
C ALA A 287 -15.92 -15.83 -13.71
N GLU A 288 -16.16 -15.65 -12.43
CA GLU A 288 -17.50 -15.35 -11.89
C GLU A 288 -17.83 -13.87 -12.13
N HIS A 289 -16.79 -13.06 -12.27
CA HIS A 289 -16.85 -11.63 -12.54
C HIS A 289 -16.38 -11.32 -13.98
N THR A 290 -17.05 -10.38 -14.63
CA THR A 290 -16.54 -9.72 -15.85
C THR A 290 -16.08 -8.28 -15.57
N THR A 291 -16.17 -7.86 -14.31
CA THR A 291 -15.75 -6.54 -13.79
C THR A 291 -14.43 -6.64 -13.02
N THR A 292 -13.89 -5.50 -12.55
CA THR A 292 -12.67 -5.37 -11.74
C THR A 292 -12.79 -5.97 -10.32
N ARG A 293 -13.10 -7.26 -10.25
CA ARG A 293 -13.24 -8.04 -9.02
C ARG A 293 -12.80 -9.48 -9.26
N GLY A 294 -12.18 -10.06 -8.24
CA GLY A 294 -11.93 -11.49 -8.10
C GLY A 294 -11.28 -11.79 -6.76
N ASN A 295 -10.48 -12.84 -6.70
CA ASN A 295 -9.96 -13.40 -5.46
C ASN A 295 -9.07 -12.45 -4.63
N ASN A 296 -8.24 -11.64 -5.28
CA ASN A 296 -7.17 -10.89 -4.60
C ASN A 296 -7.62 -9.45 -4.26
N VAL A 297 -8.54 -8.90 -5.06
CA VAL A 297 -9.01 -7.51 -4.97
C VAL A 297 -10.40 -7.34 -5.58
N PHE A 298 -11.21 -6.50 -4.95
CA PHE A 298 -12.41 -5.90 -5.48
C PHE A 298 -12.16 -4.39 -5.63
N ALA A 299 -11.97 -3.93 -6.87
CA ALA A 299 -11.69 -2.53 -7.19
C ALA A 299 -12.91 -1.84 -7.84
N GLN A 300 -13.24 -0.66 -7.34
CA GLN A 300 -14.37 0.17 -7.75
C GLN A 300 -14.03 1.66 -7.64
N GLU A 301 -14.96 2.54 -7.99
CA GLU A 301 -14.87 3.99 -7.79
C GLU A 301 -15.73 4.44 -6.60
N ASP A 302 -15.28 5.38 -5.76
CA ASP A 302 -16.04 5.93 -4.61
C ASP A 302 -15.97 7.48 -4.53
N ARG A 303 -16.35 8.20 -5.59
CA ARG A 303 -16.27 9.68 -5.62
C ARG A 303 -17.25 10.39 -4.69
N ASP A 304 -18.26 9.70 -4.14
CA ASP A 304 -19.08 10.28 -3.07
C ASP A 304 -18.52 9.99 -1.66
N GLY A 305 -17.48 9.15 -1.55
CA GLY A 305 -16.81 8.81 -0.29
C GLY A 305 -17.74 8.07 0.66
N GLN A 306 -18.62 7.23 0.12
CA GLN A 306 -19.72 6.59 0.84
C GLN A 306 -19.45 5.10 1.03
N VAL A 307 -18.88 4.79 2.20
CA VAL A 307 -18.59 3.41 2.64
C VAL A 307 -19.77 2.47 2.45
N PHE A 308 -19.47 1.27 1.95
CA PHE A 308 -20.43 0.22 1.60
C PHE A 308 -21.44 0.58 0.52
N THR A 309 -21.16 1.59 -0.31
CA THR A 309 -21.70 1.61 -1.66
C THR A 309 -20.91 0.64 -2.56
N ASN A 310 -21.59 0.07 -3.56
CA ASN A 310 -20.92 -0.56 -4.69
C ASN A 310 -20.92 0.49 -5.81
N GLY A 311 -19.79 1.16 -6.00
CA GLY A 311 -19.63 2.23 -6.98
C GLY A 311 -19.40 1.71 -8.41
N PHE A 312 -18.85 2.54 -9.29
CA PHE A 312 -18.61 2.11 -10.67
C PHE A 312 -17.49 1.06 -10.77
N MET A 313 -17.80 -0.09 -11.36
CA MET A 313 -16.83 -1.06 -11.83
C MET A 313 -16.89 -1.16 -13.36
N PRO A 314 -15.77 -1.02 -14.10
CA PRO A 314 -15.76 -1.28 -15.53
C PRO A 314 -16.00 -2.76 -15.84
N ASP A 315 -16.79 -3.05 -16.88
CA ASP A 315 -17.09 -4.40 -17.38
C ASP A 315 -16.26 -4.72 -18.63
N GLY A 316 -15.30 -5.65 -18.49
CA GLY A 316 -14.52 -6.22 -19.59
C GLY A 316 -15.30 -7.21 -20.45
N THR A 317 -16.56 -7.50 -20.09
CA THR A 317 -17.48 -8.44 -20.73
C THR A 317 -16.98 -9.89 -20.70
N SER A 318 -17.66 -10.81 -21.40
CA SER A 318 -17.26 -12.22 -21.53
C SER A 318 -15.93 -12.47 -22.28
N THR A 319 -15.15 -11.43 -22.55
CA THR A 319 -13.78 -11.51 -23.10
C THR A 319 -12.75 -10.79 -22.20
N LEU A 320 -13.15 -10.33 -21.01
CA LEU A 320 -12.28 -9.72 -20.00
C LEU A 320 -11.32 -8.66 -20.59
N THR A 321 -11.87 -7.77 -21.43
CA THR A 321 -11.13 -6.83 -22.27
C THR A 321 -11.29 -5.40 -21.76
N PHE A 322 -10.40 -4.97 -20.87
CA PHE A 322 -10.39 -3.68 -20.19
C PHE A 322 -9.55 -2.64 -20.97
N ASP A 323 -9.90 -2.43 -22.26
CA ASP A 323 -9.24 -1.47 -23.16
C ASP A 323 -9.99 -0.12 -23.21
N PHE A 324 -9.96 0.61 -22.09
CA PHE A 324 -10.67 1.89 -21.94
C PHE A 324 -9.81 3.10 -22.35
N PRO A 325 -10.39 4.12 -23.01
CA PRO A 325 -9.67 5.35 -23.35
C PRO A 325 -9.29 6.12 -22.07
N LEU A 326 -8.15 6.82 -22.13
CA LEU A 326 -7.75 7.80 -21.11
C LEU A 326 -7.47 9.12 -21.81
N ASP A 327 -8.14 10.18 -21.34
CA ASP A 327 -7.79 11.56 -21.62
C ASP A 327 -7.83 12.30 -20.28
N MET A 328 -6.68 12.82 -19.84
CA MET A 328 -6.53 13.56 -18.57
C MET A 328 -6.79 15.08 -18.75
N ASN A 329 -7.22 15.52 -19.94
CA ASN A 329 -7.58 16.91 -20.23
C ASN A 329 -9.09 17.19 -20.00
N GLN A 330 -9.67 16.50 -19.02
CA GLN A 330 -11.09 16.56 -18.62
C GLN A 330 -11.24 16.16 -17.14
N PRO A 331 -12.41 16.36 -16.51
CA PRO A 331 -12.71 15.84 -15.17
C PRO A 331 -12.60 14.31 -15.08
N ALA A 332 -12.38 13.80 -13.86
CA ALA A 332 -12.06 12.40 -13.56
C ALA A 332 -13.16 11.41 -13.99
N GLU A 333 -14.41 11.86 -13.93
CA GLU A 333 -15.61 11.17 -14.40
C GLU A 333 -15.58 10.86 -15.91
N GLY A 334 -14.72 11.54 -16.68
CA GLY A 334 -14.50 11.25 -18.09
C GLY A 334 -13.61 10.03 -18.36
N TYR A 335 -12.99 9.43 -17.33
CA TYR A 335 -12.05 8.32 -17.47
C TYR A 335 -12.02 7.32 -16.28
N GLU A 336 -13.03 7.33 -15.41
CA GLU A 336 -13.25 6.37 -14.30
C GLU A 336 -12.88 4.91 -14.66
N ALA A 337 -13.33 4.43 -15.82
CA ALA A 337 -13.07 3.06 -16.29
C ALA A 337 -11.59 2.74 -16.55
N ALA A 338 -10.77 3.74 -16.85
CA ALA A 338 -9.32 3.56 -16.99
C ALA A 338 -8.60 3.59 -15.63
N SER A 339 -9.07 4.40 -14.67
CA SER A 339 -8.50 4.49 -13.31
C SER A 339 -8.73 3.19 -12.54
N VAL A 340 -9.99 2.74 -12.39
CA VAL A 340 -10.34 1.49 -11.69
C VAL A 340 -9.63 0.27 -12.33
N THR A 341 -9.46 0.26 -13.65
CA THR A 341 -8.69 -0.79 -14.36
C THR A 341 -7.20 -0.78 -13.97
N ASN A 342 -6.59 0.39 -13.77
CA ASN A 342 -5.19 0.51 -13.38
C ASN A 342 -4.98 0.14 -11.90
N LEU A 343 -5.90 0.57 -11.02
CA LEU A 343 -5.93 0.17 -9.60
C LEU A 343 -6.08 -1.35 -9.42
N PHE A 344 -7.01 -1.96 -10.17
CA PHE A 344 -7.21 -3.41 -10.19
C PHE A 344 -5.98 -4.17 -10.67
N TYR A 345 -5.35 -3.71 -11.76
CA TYR A 345 -4.11 -4.30 -12.26
C TYR A 345 -2.99 -4.22 -11.22
N MET A 346 -2.78 -3.06 -10.59
CA MET A 346 -1.69 -2.88 -9.63
C MET A 346 -1.88 -3.70 -8.34
N ASN A 347 -3.10 -3.78 -7.79
CA ASN A 347 -3.36 -4.62 -6.62
C ASN A 347 -3.10 -6.10 -6.91
N ASN A 348 -3.51 -6.60 -8.08
CA ASN A 348 -3.21 -7.98 -8.48
C ASN A 348 -1.72 -8.21 -8.79
N MET A 349 -1.02 -7.24 -9.40
CA MET A 349 0.43 -7.35 -9.60
C MET A 349 1.19 -7.38 -8.27
N MET A 350 0.77 -6.60 -7.28
CA MET A 350 1.35 -6.66 -5.93
C MET A 350 1.09 -8.02 -5.28
N HIS A 351 -0.15 -8.53 -5.34
CA HIS A 351 -0.46 -9.89 -4.89
C HIS A 351 0.46 -10.94 -5.53
N ASP A 352 0.47 -11.02 -6.86
CA ASP A 352 1.17 -12.07 -7.60
C ASP A 352 2.70 -11.98 -7.48
N ILE A 353 3.29 -10.78 -7.32
CA ILE A 353 4.73 -10.62 -7.07
C ILE A 353 5.09 -11.04 -5.65
N TRP A 354 4.41 -10.51 -4.63
CA TRP A 354 4.83 -10.73 -3.24
C TRP A 354 4.48 -12.13 -2.72
N TYR A 355 3.51 -12.82 -3.34
CA TYR A 355 3.26 -14.25 -3.13
C TYR A 355 4.53 -15.09 -3.33
N HIS A 356 5.27 -14.90 -4.44
CA HIS A 356 6.48 -15.70 -4.73
C HIS A 356 7.67 -15.34 -3.83
N HIS A 357 7.68 -14.14 -3.23
CA HIS A 357 8.61 -13.77 -2.16
C HIS A 357 8.14 -14.21 -0.76
N GLY A 358 7.06 -14.99 -0.67
CA GLY A 358 6.61 -15.62 0.57
C GLY A 358 5.61 -14.79 1.38
N PHE A 359 4.89 -13.84 0.77
CA PHE A 359 3.62 -13.32 1.28
C PHE A 359 2.47 -14.17 0.74
N ASP A 360 2.50 -15.45 1.13
CA ASP A 360 1.49 -16.47 0.82
C ASP A 360 0.34 -16.48 1.84
N GLU A 361 -0.64 -17.38 1.67
CA GLU A 361 -1.80 -17.43 2.56
C GLU A 361 -1.44 -17.81 4.00
N SER A 362 -0.38 -18.61 4.22
CA SER A 362 0.10 -18.94 5.56
C SER A 362 0.77 -17.75 6.25
N ALA A 363 1.36 -16.84 5.47
CA ALA A 363 1.88 -15.55 5.91
C ALA A 363 0.80 -14.45 6.01
N GLY A 364 -0.48 -14.77 5.78
CA GLY A 364 -1.60 -13.87 5.96
C GLY A 364 -1.73 -12.82 4.86
N ASN A 365 -1.69 -13.24 3.60
CA ASN A 365 -1.95 -12.40 2.44
C ASN A 365 -3.43 -12.01 2.29
N PHE A 366 -3.83 -11.50 1.12
CA PHE A 366 -5.15 -10.92 0.89
C PHE A 366 -5.91 -11.71 -0.18
N GLN A 367 -6.70 -12.70 0.26
CA GLN A 367 -7.42 -13.62 -0.62
C GLN A 367 -8.86 -13.87 -0.12
N SER A 368 -9.84 -13.75 -1.02
CA SER A 368 -11.22 -14.17 -0.73
C SER A 368 -11.30 -15.68 -0.49
N ASN A 369 -10.45 -16.42 -1.21
CA ASN A 369 -10.31 -17.86 -1.22
C ASN A 369 -8.83 -18.28 -1.23
N ASN A 370 -8.43 -19.06 -0.23
CA ASN A 370 -7.08 -19.64 -0.14
C ASN A 370 -7.00 -20.99 -0.88
N TYR A 371 -8.07 -21.38 -1.60
CA TYR A 371 -8.20 -22.63 -2.36
C TYR A 371 -7.92 -23.93 -1.58
N GLY A 372 -7.85 -23.86 -0.25
CA GLY A 372 -7.50 -24.96 0.67
C GLY A 372 -6.10 -24.90 1.30
N ASN A 373 -5.31 -23.86 1.00
CA ASN A 373 -4.07 -23.52 1.68
C ASN A 373 -4.32 -23.03 3.13
N PRO A 374 -3.27 -22.87 3.96
CA PRO A 374 -3.38 -22.32 5.33
C PRO A 374 -3.81 -20.83 5.36
N GLY A 375 -3.80 -20.23 6.56
CA GLY A 375 -4.26 -18.85 6.79
C GLY A 375 -5.75 -18.76 7.12
N LEU A 376 -6.25 -17.52 7.19
CA LEU A 376 -7.67 -17.21 7.06
C LEU A 376 -7.93 -16.61 5.66
N GLN A 377 -9.20 -16.50 5.29
CA GLN A 377 -9.65 -16.09 3.96
C GLN A 377 -10.83 -15.11 4.09
N ARG A 378 -11.25 -14.51 2.96
CA ARG A 378 -12.22 -13.40 2.88
C ARG A 378 -11.62 -12.09 3.34
N ASP A 379 -10.42 -11.85 2.83
CA ASP A 379 -9.70 -10.61 2.98
C ASP A 379 -9.08 -10.11 1.68
N GLU A 380 -9.78 -10.31 0.55
CA GLU A 380 -9.49 -9.58 -0.68
C GLU A 380 -9.43 -8.07 -0.41
N VAL A 381 -8.52 -7.35 -1.07
CA VAL A 381 -8.41 -5.90 -0.88
C VAL A 381 -9.66 -5.23 -1.45
N ILE A 382 -10.33 -4.39 -0.67
CA ILE A 382 -11.29 -3.42 -1.20
C ILE A 382 -10.48 -2.21 -1.66
N ALA A 383 -10.55 -1.85 -2.94
CA ALA A 383 -9.72 -0.82 -3.53
C ALA A 383 -10.59 0.25 -4.20
N ASP A 384 -10.74 1.38 -3.52
CA ASP A 384 -11.66 2.46 -3.87
C ASP A 384 -10.90 3.59 -4.60
N ALA A 385 -11.19 3.72 -5.89
CA ALA A 385 -10.59 4.64 -6.84
C ALA A 385 -11.30 6.01 -6.87
N GLN A 386 -10.55 7.07 -7.19
CA GLN A 386 -11.04 8.45 -7.24
C GLN A 386 -11.83 8.89 -5.98
N ASP A 387 -11.48 8.33 -4.80
CA ASP A 387 -12.27 8.42 -3.57
C ASP A 387 -12.52 9.89 -3.14
N GLY A 388 -13.78 10.21 -2.85
CA GLY A 388 -14.26 11.56 -2.54
C GLY A 388 -14.09 12.02 -1.09
N SER A 389 -13.68 11.14 -0.18
CA SER A 389 -13.46 11.44 1.25
C SER A 389 -12.16 12.22 1.51
N GLY A 390 -11.22 12.22 0.56
CA GLY A 390 -9.93 12.89 0.67
C GLY A 390 -9.42 13.53 -0.64
N ILE A 391 -8.30 14.25 -0.53
CA ILE A 391 -7.49 14.74 -1.66
C ILE A 391 -6.02 14.80 -1.24
N ASN A 392 -5.09 14.89 -2.21
CA ASN A 392 -3.64 15.05 -1.98
C ASN A 392 -3.03 13.95 -1.08
N ASN A 393 -3.53 12.72 -1.16
CA ASN A 393 -3.23 11.65 -0.22
C ASN A 393 -3.64 10.27 -0.83
N ALA A 394 -3.39 9.19 -0.11
CA ALA A 394 -4.00 7.87 -0.25
C ALA A 394 -4.03 7.19 1.14
N THR A 395 -4.71 6.05 1.29
CA THR A 395 -4.73 5.30 2.56
C THR A 395 -4.75 3.79 2.38
N PHE A 396 -4.29 3.06 3.42
CA PHE A 396 -4.49 1.61 3.52
C PHE A 396 -4.84 1.18 4.96
N GLY A 397 -6.09 0.75 5.16
CA GLY A 397 -6.58 0.20 6.41
C GLY A 397 -6.28 -1.29 6.55
N THR A 398 -5.37 -1.70 7.46
CA THR A 398 -4.97 -3.12 7.60
C THR A 398 -5.52 -3.79 8.88
N PRO A 399 -6.58 -4.61 8.79
CA PRO A 399 -6.97 -5.50 9.88
C PRO A 399 -6.15 -6.81 9.89
N PRO A 400 -6.23 -7.58 10.98
CA PRO A 400 -5.75 -8.97 11.02
C PRO A 400 -6.33 -9.88 9.93
N ASP A 401 -5.63 -10.99 9.71
CA ASP A 401 -5.98 -12.14 8.87
C ASP A 401 -7.48 -12.50 8.88
N GLY A 402 -8.05 -12.75 7.70
CA GLY A 402 -9.48 -13.10 7.53
C GLY A 402 -10.46 -11.93 7.68
N GLN A 403 -10.00 -10.70 7.49
CA GLN A 403 -10.84 -9.51 7.29
C GLN A 403 -10.31 -8.64 6.15
N ASN A 404 -11.17 -8.20 5.25
CA ASN A 404 -10.80 -7.32 4.14
C ASN A 404 -10.11 -6.02 4.62
N PRO A 405 -8.91 -5.70 4.12
CA PRO A 405 -8.34 -4.36 4.18
C PRO A 405 -9.05 -3.43 3.19
N THR A 406 -8.81 -2.13 3.32
CA THR A 406 -9.36 -1.11 2.42
C THR A 406 -8.25 -0.16 1.99
N MET A 407 -8.02 -0.07 0.68
CA MET A 407 -7.16 0.91 0.04
C MET A 407 -8.03 2.03 -0.52
N THR A 408 -7.72 3.29 -0.23
CA THR A 408 -8.41 4.44 -0.84
C THR A 408 -7.44 5.33 -1.59
N MET A 409 -7.76 5.63 -2.85
CA MET A 409 -6.93 6.40 -3.77
C MET A 409 -7.62 7.71 -4.13
N PHE A 410 -7.08 8.84 -3.65
CA PHE A 410 -7.73 10.13 -3.83
C PHE A 410 -7.24 10.89 -5.07
N MET A 411 -8.04 11.88 -5.47
CA MET A 411 -7.67 12.89 -6.46
C MET A 411 -6.69 13.93 -5.89
N TRP A 412 -5.72 14.35 -6.68
CA TRP A 412 -4.67 15.30 -6.29
C TRP A 412 -4.88 16.69 -6.91
N ALA A 413 -4.62 17.73 -6.13
CA ALA A 413 -4.83 19.12 -6.51
C ALA A 413 -3.84 19.55 -7.62
N PRO A 414 -4.32 20.20 -8.69
CA PRO A 414 -3.46 20.60 -9.80
C PRO A 414 -2.47 21.70 -9.42
N VAL A 415 -1.22 21.57 -9.89
CA VAL A 415 -0.19 22.60 -9.68
C VAL A 415 -0.35 23.73 -10.71
N GLY A 416 -1.03 24.80 -10.30
CA GLY A 416 -1.11 26.04 -11.08
C GLY A 416 -2.20 27.01 -10.59
N PRO A 417 -2.31 28.20 -11.19
CA PRO A 417 -3.55 28.96 -11.13
C PRO A 417 -4.66 28.21 -11.87
N LEU A 418 -5.92 28.42 -11.48
CA LEU A 418 -7.06 27.96 -12.27
C LEU A 418 -7.02 28.57 -13.69
N ASN A 419 -7.29 27.79 -14.73
CA ASN A 419 -7.40 28.35 -16.08
C ASN A 419 -8.70 29.14 -16.17
N ASP A 420 -8.62 30.36 -16.69
CA ASP A 420 -9.77 31.24 -16.85
C ASP A 420 -10.87 30.56 -17.71
N PRO A 421 -12.07 30.30 -17.16
CA PRO A 421 -13.13 29.59 -17.89
C PRO A 421 -13.84 30.46 -18.94
N LEU A 422 -13.52 31.76 -18.98
CA LEU A 422 -14.11 32.76 -19.87
C LEU A 422 -13.03 33.49 -20.69
N GLU A 423 -13.07 33.33 -22.01
CA GLU A 423 -12.38 34.19 -22.98
C GLU A 423 -13.39 35.17 -23.59
N ILE A 424 -13.12 36.48 -23.53
CA ILE A 424 -13.81 37.49 -24.34
C ILE A 424 -12.95 37.79 -25.57
N GLN A 425 -13.46 37.44 -26.75
CA GLN A 425 -12.68 37.41 -27.99
C GLN A 425 -12.47 38.77 -28.65
N ASN A 426 -13.34 39.75 -28.36
CA ASN A 426 -13.32 41.04 -29.01
C ASN A 426 -14.07 42.13 -28.23
N GLY A 427 -13.63 43.39 -28.37
CA GLY A 427 -14.27 44.56 -27.73
C GLY A 427 -13.35 45.26 -26.73
N ILE A 428 -13.90 46.14 -25.90
CA ILE A 428 -13.11 46.83 -24.85
C ILE A 428 -12.77 45.91 -23.67
N ALA A 429 -13.56 44.85 -23.48
CA ALA A 429 -13.34 43.79 -22.50
C ALA A 429 -12.60 42.57 -23.10
N THR A 430 -11.72 42.75 -24.11
CA THR A 430 -11.00 41.60 -24.70
C THR A 430 -9.97 41.06 -23.72
N GLY A 431 -10.04 39.77 -23.39
CA GLY A 431 -9.14 39.12 -22.44
C GLY A 431 -9.69 37.81 -21.89
N ASN A 432 -8.88 37.15 -21.07
CA ASN A 432 -9.31 36.01 -20.26
C ASN A 432 -9.79 36.51 -18.88
N TYR A 433 -10.76 35.81 -18.29
CA TYR A 433 -11.39 36.18 -17.04
C TYR A 433 -11.63 34.97 -16.14
N SER A 434 -11.15 35.07 -14.91
CA SER A 434 -11.37 34.06 -13.88
C SER A 434 -12.84 34.06 -13.46
N GLY A 435 -13.39 32.87 -13.22
CA GLY A 435 -14.78 32.70 -12.82
C GLY A 435 -14.99 31.45 -11.98
N VAL A 436 -16.01 31.48 -11.14
CA VAL A 436 -16.38 30.37 -10.24
C VAL A 436 -17.69 29.78 -10.74
N GLU A 437 -17.75 28.46 -10.92
CA GLU A 437 -18.94 27.77 -11.41
C GLU A 437 -20.09 27.75 -10.39
N ALA A 438 -21.32 27.58 -10.88
CA ALA A 438 -22.49 27.32 -10.06
C ALA A 438 -22.45 25.92 -9.44
N GLY A 439 -22.88 25.79 -8.19
CA GLY A 439 -23.18 24.48 -7.57
C GLY A 439 -24.50 23.89 -8.06
N PHE A 440 -24.89 24.15 -9.31
CA PHE A 440 -26.12 23.69 -9.96
C PHE A 440 -26.10 23.99 -11.47
N GLY A 441 -26.89 23.23 -12.24
CA GLY A 441 -27.00 23.36 -13.69
C GLY A 441 -26.40 22.15 -14.41
N GLY A 442 -26.08 22.33 -15.69
CA GLY A 442 -25.16 21.41 -16.38
C GLY A 442 -23.74 21.96 -16.26
N PRO A 443 -22.69 21.13 -16.08
CA PRO A 443 -21.32 21.62 -15.90
C PRO A 443 -20.74 22.24 -17.17
N LEU A 444 -19.73 23.10 -17.02
CA LEU A 444 -18.84 23.51 -18.10
C LEU A 444 -18.09 22.28 -18.65
N SER A 445 -18.28 22.00 -19.94
CA SER A 445 -17.53 20.96 -20.64
C SER A 445 -16.19 21.48 -21.17
N THR A 446 -15.28 20.55 -21.43
CA THR A 446 -14.06 20.75 -22.25
C THR A 446 -14.36 21.11 -23.71
N THR A 447 -15.57 20.80 -24.19
CA THR A 447 -16.07 21.31 -25.48
C THR A 447 -16.42 22.80 -25.35
N PRO A 448 -15.78 23.73 -26.09
CA PRO A 448 -15.97 25.16 -25.87
C PRO A 448 -17.32 25.70 -26.39
N ILE A 449 -18.06 26.39 -25.52
CA ILE A 449 -19.27 27.14 -25.88
C ILE A 449 -18.84 28.53 -26.38
N THR A 450 -18.47 28.62 -27.67
CA THR A 450 -18.14 29.90 -28.32
C THR A 450 -19.36 30.49 -29.03
N THR A 451 -19.93 31.58 -28.49
CA THR A 451 -21.08 32.29 -29.10
C THR A 451 -21.10 33.77 -28.68
N GLN A 452 -22.14 34.50 -29.09
CA GLN A 452 -22.33 35.91 -28.73
C GLN A 452 -22.75 36.05 -27.26
N LEU A 453 -22.29 37.12 -26.61
CA LEU A 453 -22.87 37.61 -25.36
C LEU A 453 -24.17 38.40 -25.61
N ALA A 454 -25.05 38.43 -24.61
CA ALA A 454 -26.17 39.36 -24.53
C ALA A 454 -26.55 39.65 -23.08
N LEU A 455 -26.83 40.92 -22.75
CA LEU A 455 -27.43 41.28 -21.47
C LEU A 455 -28.85 40.70 -21.35
N ALA A 456 -29.19 40.07 -20.23
CA ALA A 456 -30.57 39.81 -19.86
C ALA A 456 -31.22 41.12 -19.40
N ILE A 457 -32.46 41.41 -19.84
CA ILE A 457 -33.15 42.67 -19.51
C ILE A 457 -34.59 42.40 -19.08
N ASP A 458 -34.97 42.81 -17.88
CA ASP A 458 -36.31 42.60 -17.30
C ASP A 458 -37.13 43.90 -17.11
N LEU A 459 -38.05 43.91 -16.12
CA LEU A 459 -38.94 45.02 -15.77
C LEU A 459 -38.77 45.53 -14.32
N SER A 460 -37.58 45.37 -13.73
CA SER A 460 -37.27 45.80 -12.37
C SER A 460 -36.48 47.14 -12.30
N PRO A 461 -36.30 47.77 -11.11
CA PRO A 461 -35.52 49.00 -10.98
C PRO A 461 -33.99 48.81 -11.11
N ASP A 462 -33.46 47.58 -11.03
CA ASP A 462 -32.20 47.20 -11.69
C ASP A 462 -32.56 46.26 -12.85
N THR A 463 -32.51 46.78 -14.06
CA THR A 463 -33.02 46.10 -15.25
C THR A 463 -32.18 44.93 -15.73
N LEU A 464 -30.98 44.71 -15.15
CA LEU A 464 -30.03 43.68 -15.59
C LEU A 464 -30.02 42.44 -14.67
N ASP A 465 -30.85 42.42 -13.64
CA ASP A 465 -30.76 41.42 -12.58
C ASP A 465 -31.60 40.15 -12.86
N ALA A 466 -32.58 40.20 -13.75
CA ALA A 466 -33.42 39.07 -14.16
C ALA A 466 -34.24 38.43 -13.02
N CYS A 467 -34.63 39.20 -12.00
CA CYS A 467 -35.64 38.80 -11.03
C CYS A 467 -37.08 39.00 -11.51
N ASP A 468 -37.29 39.84 -12.52
CA ASP A 468 -38.59 40.03 -13.18
C ASP A 468 -38.66 39.34 -14.55
N ALA A 469 -39.83 39.38 -15.18
CA ALA A 469 -40.04 38.76 -16.49
C ALA A 469 -39.17 39.43 -17.58
N LEU A 470 -38.26 38.64 -18.17
CA LEU A 470 -37.37 39.09 -19.25
C LEU A 470 -38.15 39.67 -20.45
N THR A 471 -37.75 40.88 -20.84
CA THR A 471 -38.32 41.64 -21.97
C THR A 471 -37.69 41.28 -23.30
N ASN A 472 -36.44 40.82 -23.28
CA ASN A 472 -35.60 40.63 -24.46
C ASN A 472 -35.30 39.16 -24.78
N SER A 473 -36.10 38.21 -24.26
CA SER A 473 -35.85 36.77 -24.33
C SER A 473 -35.48 36.25 -25.72
N SER A 474 -36.14 36.75 -26.77
CA SER A 474 -35.85 36.37 -28.17
C SER A 474 -34.45 36.76 -28.68
N PHE A 475 -33.75 37.64 -27.98
CA PHE A 475 -32.35 38.03 -28.25
C PHE A 475 -31.33 37.16 -27.50
N LEU A 476 -31.74 36.46 -26.44
CA LEU A 476 -30.88 35.55 -25.66
C LEU A 476 -30.78 34.14 -26.27
N ASN A 477 -31.74 33.77 -27.13
CA ASN A 477 -31.77 32.47 -27.80
C ASN A 477 -30.48 32.17 -28.59
N GLY A 478 -29.76 31.11 -28.23
CA GLY A 478 -28.48 30.70 -28.82
C GLY A 478 -27.25 31.47 -28.32
N LYS A 479 -27.38 32.24 -27.23
CA LYS A 479 -26.32 33.12 -26.69
C LYS A 479 -25.95 32.78 -25.24
N ILE A 480 -24.82 33.33 -24.82
CA ILE A 480 -24.44 33.39 -23.39
C ILE A 480 -25.12 34.64 -22.82
N ALA A 481 -25.97 34.46 -21.81
CA ALA A 481 -26.66 35.58 -21.16
C ALA A 481 -25.79 36.16 -20.03
N VAL A 482 -25.62 37.48 -20.00
CA VAL A 482 -24.94 38.22 -18.93
C VAL A 482 -26.01 38.82 -18.01
N ILE A 483 -25.92 38.52 -16.71
CA ILE A 483 -26.90 38.91 -15.69
C ILE A 483 -26.15 39.54 -14.52
N ARG A 484 -26.68 40.62 -13.92
CA ARG A 484 -26.15 41.17 -12.66
C ARG A 484 -26.75 40.43 -11.46
N ARG A 485 -25.93 40.15 -10.45
CA ARG A 485 -26.42 39.66 -9.16
C ARG A 485 -27.36 40.71 -8.52
N GLY A 486 -28.42 40.23 -7.88
CA GLY A 486 -29.38 41.07 -7.17
C GLY A 486 -30.15 40.24 -6.14
N GLU A 487 -31.38 40.63 -5.81
CA GLU A 487 -32.04 40.20 -4.56
C GLU A 487 -32.70 38.82 -4.61
N CYS A 488 -33.03 38.28 -5.79
CA CYS A 488 -33.56 36.92 -5.94
C CYS A 488 -32.47 35.86 -6.14
N GLU A 489 -32.83 34.59 -5.90
CA GLU A 489 -31.92 33.44 -5.99
C GLU A 489 -31.34 33.21 -7.40
N PHE A 490 -30.12 32.68 -7.45
CA PHE A 490 -29.40 32.41 -8.71
C PHE A 490 -30.14 31.43 -9.62
N GLY A 491 -30.77 30.39 -9.06
CA GLY A 491 -31.56 29.41 -9.81
C GLY A 491 -32.68 30.06 -10.64
N VAL A 492 -33.40 31.04 -10.09
CA VAL A 492 -34.44 31.81 -10.83
C VAL A 492 -33.82 32.57 -12.00
N LYS A 493 -32.71 33.30 -11.77
CA LYS A 493 -32.03 34.12 -12.79
C LYS A 493 -31.53 33.26 -13.97
N VAL A 494 -30.86 32.15 -13.67
CA VAL A 494 -30.31 31.23 -14.69
C VAL A 494 -31.43 30.48 -15.41
N LEU A 495 -32.46 30.01 -14.70
CA LEU A 495 -33.63 29.36 -15.29
C LEU A 495 -34.43 30.30 -16.20
N ALA A 496 -34.52 31.59 -15.87
CA ALA A 496 -35.15 32.60 -16.75
C ALA A 496 -34.39 32.75 -18.07
N ALA A 497 -33.05 32.82 -18.04
CA ALA A 497 -32.21 32.86 -19.24
C ALA A 497 -32.28 31.56 -20.05
N GLN A 498 -32.27 30.39 -19.40
CA GLN A 498 -32.46 29.09 -20.05
C GLN A 498 -33.81 29.00 -20.77
N ASN A 499 -34.90 29.44 -20.12
CA ASN A 499 -36.24 29.49 -20.72
C ASN A 499 -36.36 30.52 -21.86
N ALA A 500 -35.43 31.49 -21.94
CA ALA A 500 -35.26 32.38 -23.10
C ALA A 500 -34.41 31.76 -24.23
N GLY A 501 -33.84 30.57 -24.03
CA GLY A 501 -32.99 29.86 -24.99
C GLY A 501 -31.50 30.21 -24.89
N ALA A 502 -31.04 30.83 -23.80
CA ALA A 502 -29.60 30.99 -23.55
C ALA A 502 -28.92 29.61 -23.43
N VAL A 503 -27.68 29.51 -23.90
CA VAL A 503 -26.89 28.26 -23.86
C VAL A 503 -25.94 28.19 -22.67
N ALA A 504 -25.68 29.31 -22.00
CA ALA A 504 -24.95 29.43 -20.74
C ALA A 504 -25.22 30.81 -20.10
N VAL A 505 -24.80 31.02 -18.85
CA VAL A 505 -24.93 32.30 -18.14
C VAL A 505 -23.60 32.78 -17.52
N ILE A 506 -23.33 34.08 -17.62
CA ILE A 506 -22.30 34.78 -16.84
C ILE A 506 -23.01 35.68 -15.82
N MET A 507 -22.85 35.38 -14.54
CA MET A 507 -23.33 36.19 -13.42
C MET A 507 -22.26 37.19 -13.01
N VAL A 508 -22.59 38.48 -13.01
CA VAL A 508 -21.72 39.54 -12.50
C VAL A 508 -21.98 39.74 -11.01
N ASN A 509 -20.98 39.53 -10.17
CA ASN A 509 -21.12 39.79 -8.73
C ASN A 509 -21.41 41.29 -8.49
N ASN A 510 -22.38 41.60 -7.62
CA ASN A 510 -22.75 42.98 -7.28
C ASN A 510 -22.07 43.49 -5.99
N VAL A 511 -21.23 42.65 -5.38
CA VAL A 511 -20.38 42.98 -4.23
C VAL A 511 -18.91 43.01 -4.70
N ALA A 512 -18.17 44.02 -4.26
CA ALA A 512 -16.74 44.12 -4.54
C ALA A 512 -15.94 43.06 -3.75
N GLY A 513 -15.06 42.35 -4.45
CA GLY A 513 -14.34 41.18 -3.95
C GLY A 513 -14.36 40.06 -4.98
N ASP A 514 -13.97 38.88 -4.54
CA ASP A 514 -13.87 37.69 -5.39
C ASP A 514 -15.25 37.17 -5.84
N ALA A 515 -15.26 36.29 -6.84
CA ALA A 515 -16.44 35.54 -7.23
C ALA A 515 -16.74 34.45 -6.17
N ILE A 516 -18.01 34.01 -6.09
CA ILE A 516 -18.45 32.96 -5.16
C ILE A 516 -19.22 31.87 -5.89
N VAL A 517 -19.18 30.64 -5.36
CA VAL A 517 -20.03 29.55 -5.84
C VAL A 517 -21.49 29.96 -5.71
N MET A 518 -22.24 29.86 -6.81
CA MET A 518 -23.67 30.18 -6.81
C MET A 518 -24.47 28.99 -6.29
N GLY A 519 -25.23 29.19 -5.21
CA GLY A 519 -26.13 28.16 -4.67
C GLY A 519 -27.45 28.04 -5.46
N PRO A 520 -28.05 26.84 -5.55
CA PRO A 520 -29.22 26.56 -6.40
C PRO A 520 -30.47 27.37 -6.07
N GLY A 521 -30.73 27.66 -4.80
CA GLY A 521 -32.05 28.11 -4.36
C GLY A 521 -33.14 27.05 -4.61
N ALA A 522 -34.40 27.47 -4.63
CA ALA A 522 -35.55 26.61 -4.85
C ALA A 522 -35.74 26.18 -6.33
N GLN A 523 -35.11 26.85 -7.30
CA GLN A 523 -35.29 26.58 -8.74
C GLN A 523 -34.06 25.99 -9.44
N GLY A 524 -32.88 25.96 -8.80
CA GLY A 524 -31.63 25.49 -9.43
C GLY A 524 -31.69 24.08 -10.02
N ALA A 525 -32.46 23.16 -9.43
CA ALA A 525 -32.65 21.79 -9.93
C ALA A 525 -33.44 21.68 -11.26
N SER A 526 -33.94 22.80 -11.82
CA SER A 526 -34.52 22.86 -13.16
C SER A 526 -33.57 23.47 -14.21
N VAL A 527 -32.35 23.83 -13.81
CA VAL A 527 -31.30 24.34 -14.71
C VAL A 527 -30.48 23.17 -15.27
N THR A 528 -30.16 23.25 -16.55
CA THR A 528 -29.41 22.25 -17.33
C THR A 528 -28.33 22.89 -18.22
N ILE A 529 -28.20 24.22 -18.21
CA ILE A 529 -27.11 24.95 -18.88
C ILE A 529 -26.03 25.35 -17.86
N PRO A 530 -24.76 25.50 -18.27
CA PRO A 530 -23.70 25.97 -17.40
C PRO A 530 -23.82 27.45 -17.05
N SER A 531 -23.31 27.80 -15.86
CA SER A 531 -23.19 29.19 -15.45
C SER A 531 -22.02 29.45 -14.51
N ILE A 532 -21.33 30.56 -14.72
CA ILE A 532 -20.22 31.03 -13.88
C ILE A 532 -20.53 32.39 -13.25
N MET A 533 -19.89 32.70 -12.14
CA MET A 533 -19.79 34.05 -11.57
C MET A 533 -18.42 34.65 -11.85
N VAL A 534 -18.40 35.90 -12.32
CA VAL A 534 -17.19 36.74 -12.43
C VAL A 534 -17.21 37.85 -11.36
N THR A 535 -16.05 38.47 -11.09
CA THR A 535 -15.94 39.57 -10.12
C THR A 535 -16.80 40.78 -10.53
N GLN A 536 -17.08 41.68 -9.59
CA GLN A 536 -17.75 42.94 -9.90
C GLN A 536 -16.95 43.80 -10.90
N ALA A 537 -15.63 43.85 -10.77
CA ALA A 537 -14.79 44.71 -11.59
C ALA A 537 -14.79 44.27 -13.07
N ASP A 538 -14.67 42.95 -13.29
CA ASP A 538 -14.65 42.35 -14.62
C ASP A 538 -16.03 42.32 -15.25
N GLY A 539 -17.05 41.95 -14.45
CA GLY A 539 -18.42 41.88 -14.91
C GLY A 539 -19.01 43.24 -15.32
N GLU A 540 -18.72 44.32 -14.58
CA GLU A 540 -19.15 45.67 -14.98
C GLU A 540 -18.39 46.19 -16.21
N LEU A 541 -17.16 45.73 -16.46
CA LEU A 541 -16.42 45.99 -17.71
C LEU A 541 -17.07 45.24 -18.90
N ILE A 542 -17.49 43.99 -18.71
CA ILE A 542 -18.23 43.20 -19.71
C ILE A 542 -19.60 43.83 -19.99
N ILE A 543 -20.37 44.20 -18.96
CA ILE A 543 -21.65 44.92 -19.09
C ILE A 543 -21.45 46.23 -19.86
N SER A 544 -20.46 47.04 -19.48
CA SER A 544 -20.10 48.29 -20.17
C SER A 544 -19.76 48.06 -21.65
N SER A 545 -19.11 46.93 -21.98
CA SER A 545 -18.79 46.56 -23.37
C SER A 545 -20.03 46.16 -24.18
N LEU A 546 -21.12 45.73 -23.53
CA LEU A 546 -22.38 45.33 -24.17
C LEU A 546 -23.37 46.50 -24.30
N GLU A 547 -23.41 47.41 -23.32
CA GLU A 547 -24.21 48.65 -23.40
C GLU A 547 -23.69 49.59 -24.51
N ASN A 548 -22.41 49.50 -24.86
CA ASN A 548 -21.82 50.17 -26.02
C ASN A 548 -22.19 49.45 -27.33
N ASN A 549 -23.47 49.59 -27.71
CA ASN A 549 -24.25 48.98 -28.82
C ASN A 549 -23.65 49.02 -30.26
N ASN A 550 -22.39 49.40 -30.45
CA ASN A 550 -21.72 49.50 -31.76
C ASN A 550 -21.01 48.20 -32.21
N GLN A 551 -20.91 47.17 -31.36
CA GLN A 551 -20.17 45.94 -31.65
C GLN A 551 -20.85 44.70 -31.05
N THR A 552 -20.81 43.58 -31.78
CA THR A 552 -21.14 42.25 -31.25
C THR A 552 -19.94 41.68 -30.52
N ILE A 553 -20.12 41.31 -29.25
CA ILE A 553 -19.11 40.66 -28.41
C ILE A 553 -19.30 39.14 -28.49
N ASN A 554 -18.24 38.42 -28.84
CA ASN A 554 -18.17 36.96 -28.74
C ASN A 554 -17.41 36.58 -27.46
N ALA A 555 -17.82 35.48 -26.86
CA ALA A 555 -17.12 34.85 -25.76
C ALA A 555 -17.02 33.33 -25.96
N THR A 556 -16.00 32.73 -25.38
CA THR A 556 -15.88 31.29 -25.16
C THR A 556 -16.06 31.01 -23.68
N LEU A 557 -16.98 30.12 -23.34
CA LEU A 557 -17.03 29.45 -22.04
C LEU A 557 -16.58 27.99 -22.19
N VAL A 558 -15.63 27.56 -21.36
CA VAL A 558 -15.04 26.21 -21.44
C VAL A 558 -14.42 25.83 -20.09
N ASN A 559 -14.51 24.56 -19.71
CA ASN A 559 -13.66 24.04 -18.65
C ASN A 559 -12.29 23.67 -19.24
N ASN A 560 -11.30 24.54 -19.00
CA ASN A 560 -9.89 24.33 -19.36
C ASN A 560 -9.08 23.74 -18.17
N GLY A 561 -9.73 23.33 -17.08
CA GLY A 561 -9.06 22.89 -15.87
C GLY A 561 -8.27 24.00 -15.16
N PRO A 562 -7.04 23.74 -14.66
CA PRO A 562 -6.37 22.44 -14.68
C PRO A 562 -7.20 21.41 -13.90
N PHE A 563 -7.22 20.18 -14.39
CA PHE A 563 -7.96 19.08 -13.78
C PHE A 563 -7.13 18.47 -12.65
N GLN A 564 -7.79 17.88 -11.65
CA GLN A 564 -7.09 17.11 -10.62
C GLN A 564 -6.30 15.96 -11.27
N ILE A 565 -5.13 15.68 -10.70
CA ILE A 565 -4.31 14.54 -11.09
C ILE A 565 -4.88 13.31 -10.39
N ASP A 566 -5.16 12.26 -11.14
CA ASP A 566 -5.74 11.02 -10.61
C ASP A 566 -4.65 10.15 -9.97
N GLY A 567 -4.82 9.82 -8.67
CA GLY A 567 -3.89 8.99 -7.91
C GLY A 567 -3.82 7.54 -8.41
N ASP A 568 -4.88 7.03 -9.03
CA ASP A 568 -4.98 5.65 -9.52
C ASP A 568 -4.04 5.34 -10.70
N PHE A 569 -3.34 6.36 -11.24
CA PHE A 569 -2.28 6.19 -12.22
C PHE A 569 -0.86 6.31 -11.64
N ASP A 570 -0.70 6.61 -10.35
CA ASP A 570 0.60 6.57 -9.68
C ASP A 570 0.80 5.20 -9.00
N ASN A 571 1.29 4.23 -9.79
CA ASN A 571 1.59 2.86 -9.35
C ASN A 571 2.58 2.84 -8.18
N GLY A 572 3.44 3.86 -8.05
CA GLY A 572 4.34 4.03 -6.91
C GLY A 572 3.59 4.29 -5.60
N ILE A 573 2.46 5.00 -5.66
CA ILE A 573 1.57 5.22 -4.51
C ILE A 573 0.73 3.96 -4.23
N ILE A 574 0.13 3.35 -5.26
CA ILE A 574 -0.66 2.11 -5.07
C ILE A 574 0.19 0.99 -4.42
N ALA A 575 1.46 0.86 -4.85
CA ALA A 575 2.40 -0.09 -4.26
C ALA A 575 2.90 0.32 -2.86
N HIS A 576 2.90 1.61 -2.52
CA HIS A 576 3.15 2.10 -1.16
C HIS A 576 2.01 1.68 -0.23
N GLU A 577 0.77 1.99 -0.60
CA GLU A 577 -0.42 1.64 0.19
C GLU A 577 -0.54 0.12 0.39
N TYR A 578 -0.38 -0.69 -0.66
CA TYR A 578 -0.35 -2.16 -0.52
C TYR A 578 0.82 -2.64 0.36
N GLY A 579 1.94 -1.90 0.36
CA GLY A 579 3.10 -2.12 1.21
C GLY A 579 2.81 -2.01 2.70
N HIS A 580 1.91 -1.11 3.11
CA HIS A 580 1.38 -1.07 4.48
C HIS A 580 0.64 -2.37 4.81
N GLY A 581 -0.16 -2.87 3.88
CA GLY A 581 -0.87 -4.15 4.03
C GLY A 581 0.08 -5.31 4.32
N ILE A 582 1.12 -5.47 3.49
CA ILE A 582 2.16 -6.50 3.68
C ILE A 582 2.83 -6.34 5.05
N SER A 583 3.42 -5.17 5.33
CA SER A 583 4.26 -5.01 6.52
C SER A 583 3.48 -5.11 7.84
N ASN A 584 2.21 -4.72 7.87
CA ASN A 584 1.35 -4.90 9.05
C ASN A 584 0.87 -6.35 9.23
N ARG A 585 0.63 -7.11 8.16
CA ARG A 585 0.24 -8.53 8.26
C ARG A 585 1.40 -9.43 8.72
N THR A 586 2.62 -9.15 8.28
CA THR A 586 3.79 -9.96 8.64
C THR A 586 4.35 -9.64 10.03
N THR A 587 4.38 -8.36 10.43
CA THR A 587 5.10 -7.92 11.64
C THR A 587 4.34 -8.30 12.91
N GLY A 588 4.90 -9.22 13.72
CA GLY A 588 4.19 -9.77 14.88
C GLY A 588 3.15 -10.85 14.52
N GLY A 589 3.03 -11.17 13.24
CA GLY A 589 2.24 -12.28 12.70
C GLY A 589 0.80 -11.92 12.30
N PRO A 590 0.18 -12.72 11.39
CA PRO A 590 -1.09 -12.37 10.72
C PRO A 590 -2.27 -11.98 11.63
N SER A 591 -2.27 -12.46 12.88
CA SER A 591 -3.30 -12.14 13.87
C SER A 591 -3.22 -10.73 14.49
N THR A 592 -2.19 -9.92 14.18
CA THR A 592 -1.94 -8.68 14.93
C THR A 592 -1.27 -7.58 14.09
N THR A 593 -2.08 -6.64 13.59
CA THR A 593 -1.62 -5.49 12.80
C THR A 593 -1.29 -4.24 13.62
N SER A 594 -1.35 -4.30 14.96
CA SER A 594 -1.03 -3.17 15.84
C SER A 594 0.47 -2.91 16.03
N CYS A 595 1.34 -3.65 15.35
CA CYS A 595 2.78 -3.74 15.65
C CYS A 595 3.67 -2.66 15.01
N LEU A 596 3.16 -1.79 14.14
CA LEU A 596 3.93 -0.73 13.46
C LEU A 596 3.47 0.69 13.84
N PHE A 597 3.05 0.87 15.10
CA PHE A 597 2.55 2.15 15.63
C PHE A 597 3.51 2.83 16.62
N ASN A 598 4.65 2.18 16.93
CA ASN A 598 5.70 2.75 17.79
C ASN A 598 6.39 3.97 17.13
N ALA A 599 7.02 4.81 17.94
CA ALA A 599 7.54 6.10 17.45
C ALA A 599 8.70 5.98 16.43
N GLU A 600 9.44 4.87 16.49
CA GLU A 600 10.54 4.52 15.58
C GLU A 600 10.11 3.55 14.46
N GLN A 601 8.80 3.38 14.20
CA GLN A 601 8.29 2.41 13.22
C GLN A 601 8.82 2.63 11.80
N MET A 602 8.93 1.53 11.07
CA MET A 602 9.55 1.43 9.74
C MET A 602 8.53 1.19 8.59
N GLY A 603 7.23 1.15 8.90
CA GLY A 603 6.09 0.90 7.99
C GLY A 603 6.17 1.69 6.69
N GLU A 604 6.20 3.02 6.83
CA GLU A 604 6.43 4.00 5.76
C GLU A 604 7.65 3.69 4.88
N GLY A 605 8.72 3.18 5.49
CA GLY A 605 9.99 2.92 4.82
C GLY A 605 9.98 1.61 4.01
N TRP A 606 9.35 0.55 4.51
CA TRP A 606 9.10 -0.64 3.67
C TRP A 606 8.12 -0.30 2.55
N SER A 607 7.12 0.54 2.82
CA SER A 607 6.09 0.92 1.85
C SER A 607 6.67 1.75 0.69
N ASP A 608 7.51 2.75 0.96
CA ASP A 608 8.28 3.44 -0.09
C ASP A 608 9.21 2.48 -0.85
N TRP A 609 9.84 1.55 -0.13
CA TRP A 609 10.73 0.57 -0.75
C TRP A 609 9.99 -0.41 -1.67
N PHE A 610 8.80 -0.90 -1.29
CA PHE A 610 7.96 -1.75 -2.12
C PHE A 610 7.60 -1.05 -3.44
N GLY A 611 7.19 0.23 -3.40
CA GLY A 611 6.92 1.05 -4.59
C GLY A 611 8.16 1.30 -5.47
N LEU A 612 9.33 1.48 -4.86
CA LEU A 612 10.60 1.58 -5.60
C LEU A 612 10.96 0.28 -6.31
N MET A 613 10.85 -0.87 -5.64
CA MET A 613 11.27 -2.17 -6.19
C MET A 613 10.46 -2.57 -7.42
N VAL A 614 9.13 -2.44 -7.39
CA VAL A 614 8.27 -2.83 -8.52
C VAL A 614 8.38 -1.88 -9.73
N SER A 615 9.00 -0.71 -9.56
CA SER A 615 9.18 0.31 -10.59
C SER A 615 10.65 0.52 -11.02
N MET A 616 11.53 -0.45 -10.77
CA MET A 616 12.91 -0.44 -11.28
C MET A 616 12.99 -0.89 -12.75
N TYR A 617 13.78 -0.19 -13.56
CA TYR A 617 14.11 -0.60 -14.94
C TYR A 617 15.46 -1.34 -15.01
N ASP A 618 15.63 -2.21 -16.01
CA ASP A 618 16.91 -2.87 -16.32
C ASP A 618 18.02 -1.89 -16.76
N THR A 619 17.64 -0.65 -17.08
CA THR A 619 18.54 0.47 -17.41
C THR A 619 18.90 1.36 -16.23
N ASP A 620 18.25 1.22 -15.06
CA ASP A 620 18.50 2.08 -13.90
C ASP A 620 19.88 1.80 -13.28
N THR A 621 20.44 2.80 -12.61
CA THR A 621 21.71 2.67 -11.87
C THR A 621 21.63 3.32 -10.49
N ALA A 622 22.58 2.99 -9.61
CA ALA A 622 22.72 3.61 -8.28
C ALA A 622 22.90 5.15 -8.31
N ALA A 623 23.18 5.76 -9.47
CA ALA A 623 23.22 7.22 -9.64
C ALA A 623 21.84 7.86 -9.90
N ASP A 624 20.83 7.07 -10.28
CA ASP A 624 19.52 7.52 -10.73
C ASP A 624 18.57 7.71 -9.53
N ALA A 625 18.78 8.80 -8.79
CA ALA A 625 18.08 9.09 -7.55
C ALA A 625 16.55 9.30 -7.74
N ARG A 626 15.74 8.43 -7.13
CA ARG A 626 14.27 8.37 -7.28
C ARG A 626 13.53 9.28 -6.28
N GLY A 627 12.50 9.99 -6.73
CA GLY A 627 11.48 10.58 -5.85
C GLY A 627 10.28 9.63 -5.69
N ILE A 628 9.30 10.01 -4.87
CA ILE A 628 8.02 9.28 -4.71
C ILE A 628 6.85 10.22 -5.05
N GLY A 629 5.84 9.69 -5.75
CA GLY A 629 4.62 10.42 -6.13
C GLY A 629 4.89 11.61 -7.06
N THR A 630 5.95 11.55 -7.89
CA THR A 630 6.38 12.70 -8.68
C THR A 630 5.32 13.14 -9.69
N PHE A 631 4.53 12.20 -10.22
CA PHE A 631 3.40 12.50 -11.09
C PHE A 631 2.25 13.16 -10.33
N ALA A 632 1.86 12.58 -9.18
CA ALA A 632 0.78 13.10 -8.34
C ALA A 632 0.96 14.60 -7.98
N VAL A 633 2.18 15.01 -7.61
CA VAL A 633 2.52 16.43 -7.35
C VAL A 633 3.03 17.20 -8.59
N SER A 634 2.71 16.75 -9.81
CA SER A 634 2.99 17.41 -11.10
C SER A 634 4.46 17.79 -11.34
N GLN A 635 5.40 16.98 -10.84
CA GLN A 635 6.85 17.15 -11.02
C GLN A 635 7.37 16.34 -12.22
N PRO A 636 8.54 16.70 -12.78
CA PRO A 636 9.30 15.77 -13.62
C PRO A 636 9.74 14.56 -12.78
N THR A 637 10.02 13.44 -13.43
CA THR A 637 10.50 12.18 -12.82
C THR A 637 11.78 12.36 -11.97
N THR A 638 12.60 13.36 -12.29
CA THR A 638 13.80 13.74 -11.51
C THR A 638 13.52 14.67 -10.32
N GLY A 639 12.26 14.94 -10.01
CA GLY A 639 11.84 15.82 -8.91
C GLY A 639 12.03 15.19 -7.53
N PRO A 640 12.05 15.99 -6.44
CA PRO A 640 12.10 15.46 -5.08
C PRO A 640 10.92 14.56 -4.71
N GLY A 641 9.76 14.71 -5.36
CA GLY A 641 8.53 14.06 -4.94
C GLY A 641 8.01 14.63 -3.61
N ILE A 642 7.44 13.76 -2.78
CA ILE A 642 6.79 14.10 -1.51
C ILE A 642 7.62 13.80 -0.24
N ARG A 643 8.78 13.12 -0.38
CA ARG A 643 9.65 12.70 0.73
C ARG A 643 10.78 13.73 0.98
N PRO A 644 11.46 13.72 2.16
CA PRO A 644 12.45 14.73 2.51
C PRO A 644 13.69 14.77 1.58
N ARG A 645 14.05 13.63 0.97
CA ARG A 645 15.14 13.47 0.00
C ARG A 645 14.69 12.48 -1.09
N ARG A 646 15.39 12.49 -2.22
CA ARG A 646 15.30 11.40 -3.21
C ARG A 646 16.12 10.21 -2.72
N TYR A 647 15.70 8.99 -2.99
CA TYR A 647 16.43 7.79 -2.60
C TYR A 647 17.69 7.61 -3.46
N SER A 648 18.86 7.55 -2.82
CA SER A 648 20.16 7.45 -3.49
C SER A 648 21.29 7.08 -2.52
N PRO A 649 22.21 6.17 -2.92
CA PRO A 649 23.49 5.96 -2.26
C PRO A 649 24.46 7.16 -2.31
N ASP A 650 24.19 8.18 -3.12
CA ASP A 650 24.99 9.41 -3.11
C ASP A 650 24.59 10.30 -1.92
N PHE A 651 25.44 10.35 -0.90
CA PHE A 651 25.30 11.20 0.28
C PHE A 651 25.28 12.72 -0.01
N THR A 652 25.55 13.16 -1.24
CA THR A 652 25.34 14.55 -1.68
C THR A 652 23.93 14.82 -2.22
N ILE A 653 23.15 13.77 -2.47
CA ILE A 653 21.73 13.81 -2.84
C ILE A 653 20.83 13.44 -1.64
N ASN A 654 21.26 12.45 -0.84
CA ASN A 654 20.55 12.00 0.34
C ASN A 654 21.52 11.71 1.49
N GLU A 655 21.67 12.67 2.39
CA GLU A 655 22.59 12.63 3.52
C GLU A 655 22.01 11.93 4.77
N LEU A 656 20.85 11.28 4.69
CA LEU A 656 20.19 10.69 5.86
C LEU A 656 21.02 9.53 6.44
N THR A 657 21.21 9.57 7.76
CA THR A 657 21.74 8.51 8.63
C THR A 657 20.77 8.28 9.78
N TYR A 658 21.02 7.25 10.60
CA TYR A 658 20.15 6.88 11.70
C TYR A 658 19.87 8.04 12.68
N ALA A 659 20.84 8.91 12.99
CA ALA A 659 20.59 10.06 13.86
C ALA A 659 19.59 11.11 13.30
N ALA A 660 19.11 10.95 12.06
CA ALA A 660 17.98 11.72 11.56
C ALA A 660 16.65 11.36 12.26
N THR A 661 16.48 10.17 12.85
CA THR A 661 15.27 9.83 13.65
C THR A 661 15.10 10.78 14.83
N ASN A 662 16.20 11.09 15.52
CA ASN A 662 16.28 12.04 16.65
C ASN A 662 15.97 13.50 16.28
N ASN A 663 15.86 13.84 15.00
CA ASN A 663 15.63 15.22 14.54
C ASN A 663 14.12 15.52 14.44
N THR A 664 13.57 16.32 15.34
CA THR A 664 12.15 16.74 15.31
C THR A 664 11.75 17.59 14.09
N GLY A 665 12.71 18.00 13.24
CA GLY A 665 12.44 18.54 11.90
C GLY A 665 12.15 17.49 10.82
N ILE A 666 12.36 16.20 11.11
CA ILE A 666 11.92 15.04 10.32
C ILE A 666 10.55 14.62 10.84
N SER A 667 9.57 14.51 9.93
CA SER A 667 8.20 14.11 10.26
C SER A 667 8.11 12.67 10.76
N GLN A 668 7.04 12.37 11.48
CA GLN A 668 6.67 11.03 11.94
C GLN A 668 5.23 10.76 11.47
N PRO A 669 4.90 9.57 10.95
CA PRO A 669 5.83 8.46 10.67
C PRO A 669 6.67 8.70 9.40
N HIS A 670 6.11 9.34 8.37
CA HIS A 670 6.68 9.47 7.00
C HIS A 670 8.18 9.76 6.90
N GLY A 671 8.69 10.71 7.70
CA GLY A 671 10.10 11.11 7.68
C GLY A 671 11.04 10.10 8.36
N ILE A 672 10.55 9.34 9.34
CA ILE A 672 11.27 8.20 9.93
C ILE A 672 11.39 7.09 8.88
N GLY A 673 10.27 6.73 8.23
CA GLY A 673 10.27 5.80 7.10
C GLY A 673 11.24 6.19 5.99
N SER A 674 11.37 7.48 5.70
CA SER A 674 12.33 8.00 4.72
C SER A 674 13.80 7.73 5.10
N VAL A 675 14.14 7.58 6.39
CA VAL A 675 15.47 7.14 6.83
C VAL A 675 15.61 5.64 6.56
N TRP A 676 14.62 4.82 6.93
CA TRP A 676 14.64 3.36 6.72
C TRP A 676 14.71 2.96 5.24
N ALA A 677 13.84 3.53 4.39
CA ALA A 677 13.85 3.33 2.94
C ALA A 677 15.19 3.72 2.30
N THR A 678 15.88 4.73 2.85
CA THR A 678 17.23 5.11 2.39
C THR A 678 18.25 4.00 2.66
N VAL A 679 18.17 3.27 3.77
CA VAL A 679 19.05 2.12 4.05
C VAL A 679 18.71 0.92 3.16
N LEU A 680 17.42 0.62 2.98
CA LEU A 680 16.99 -0.49 2.12
C LEU A 680 17.27 -0.23 0.63
N TRP A 681 17.22 1.02 0.16
CA TRP A 681 17.59 1.37 -1.21
C TRP A 681 19.09 1.20 -1.49
N ASP A 682 19.94 1.59 -0.53
CA ASP A 682 21.38 1.31 -0.59
C ASP A 682 21.66 -0.20 -0.59
N LEU A 683 20.87 -0.98 0.17
CA LEU A 683 20.97 -2.45 0.22
C LEU A 683 20.57 -3.08 -1.13
N THR A 684 19.47 -2.63 -1.72
CA THR A 684 19.03 -3.03 -3.08
C THR A 684 20.15 -2.84 -4.09
N TRP A 685 20.80 -1.68 -4.11
CA TRP A 685 21.91 -1.43 -5.04
C TRP A 685 23.14 -2.29 -4.76
N ALA A 686 23.48 -2.54 -3.49
CA ALA A 686 24.59 -3.43 -3.13
C ALA A 686 24.34 -4.89 -3.58
N TYR A 687 23.11 -5.37 -3.44
CA TYR A 687 22.69 -6.68 -3.95
C TYR A 687 22.71 -6.74 -5.49
N ILE A 688 22.24 -5.70 -6.18
CA ILE A 688 22.27 -5.60 -7.65
C ILE A 688 23.70 -5.52 -8.20
N ASP A 689 24.62 -4.84 -7.52
CA ASP A 689 26.03 -4.81 -7.93
C ASP A 689 26.69 -6.20 -7.83
N LYS A 690 26.40 -6.92 -6.73
CA LYS A 690 26.90 -8.27 -6.44
C LYS A 690 26.35 -9.34 -7.39
N TYR A 691 25.02 -9.39 -7.58
CA TYR A 691 24.33 -10.47 -8.29
C TYR A 691 23.86 -10.10 -9.70
N GLY A 692 23.69 -8.80 -10.00
CA GLY A 692 23.01 -8.30 -11.20
C GLY A 692 21.55 -7.89 -10.92
N PHE A 693 20.89 -7.29 -11.90
CA PHE A 693 19.45 -7.06 -11.90
C PHE A 693 18.79 -8.09 -12.82
N ASP A 694 17.61 -8.58 -12.45
CA ASP A 694 16.71 -9.35 -13.32
C ASP A 694 15.36 -8.64 -13.41
N SER A 695 14.84 -8.48 -14.63
CA SER A 695 13.56 -7.83 -14.91
C SER A 695 12.35 -8.73 -14.59
N ASP A 696 12.55 -10.03 -14.44
CA ASP A 696 11.48 -10.94 -14.01
C ASP A 696 11.35 -10.86 -12.47
N LEU A 697 10.40 -10.04 -12.00
CA LEU A 697 10.18 -9.86 -10.56
C LEU A 697 9.64 -11.12 -9.87
N ILE A 698 9.05 -12.07 -10.61
CA ILE A 698 8.38 -13.25 -10.05
C ILE A 698 9.30 -14.48 -10.07
N ASN A 699 10.02 -14.71 -11.18
CA ASN A 699 10.83 -15.92 -11.42
C ASN A 699 12.34 -15.64 -11.55
N GLY A 700 12.76 -14.37 -11.45
CA GLY A 700 14.16 -13.95 -11.61
C GLY A 700 15.07 -14.37 -10.47
N ASP A 701 16.37 -14.50 -10.74
CA ASP A 701 17.40 -14.81 -9.73
C ASP A 701 18.36 -13.66 -9.45
N GLY A 702 17.97 -12.42 -9.80
CA GLY A 702 18.73 -11.19 -9.63
C GLY A 702 18.89 -10.74 -8.18
N GLY A 703 19.74 -9.73 -7.97
CA GLY A 703 19.95 -9.10 -6.67
C GLY A 703 18.70 -8.39 -6.14
N ASN A 704 17.88 -7.83 -7.03
CA ASN A 704 16.56 -7.30 -6.70
C ASN A 704 15.64 -8.39 -6.13
N ASN A 705 15.49 -9.55 -6.79
CA ASN A 705 14.69 -10.65 -6.26
C ASN A 705 15.22 -11.13 -4.88
N LYS A 706 16.55 -11.24 -4.72
CA LYS A 706 17.15 -11.70 -3.45
C LYS A 706 16.95 -10.74 -2.28
N VAL A 707 16.89 -9.43 -2.52
CA VAL A 707 16.54 -8.47 -1.47
C VAL A 707 15.03 -8.43 -1.21
N MET A 708 14.20 -8.82 -2.19
CA MET A 708 12.75 -9.04 -2.01
C MET A 708 12.48 -10.25 -1.10
N ASP A 709 13.15 -11.39 -1.35
CA ASP A 709 13.14 -12.55 -0.45
C ASP A 709 13.58 -12.13 0.98
N LEU A 710 14.70 -11.39 1.08
CA LEU A 710 15.29 -10.95 2.34
C LEU A 710 14.35 -10.05 3.15
N VAL A 711 13.68 -9.10 2.51
CA VAL A 711 12.83 -8.11 3.19
C VAL A 711 11.51 -8.73 3.66
N ILE A 712 10.86 -9.57 2.85
CA ILE A 712 9.66 -10.29 3.29
C ILE A 712 9.99 -11.24 4.45
N GLU A 713 11.14 -11.92 4.38
CA GLU A 713 11.56 -12.81 5.46
C GLU A 713 11.94 -12.04 6.74
N GLY A 714 12.71 -10.96 6.64
CA GLY A 714 13.00 -10.08 7.78
C GLY A 714 11.73 -9.50 8.43
N LEU A 715 10.73 -9.14 7.63
CA LEU A 715 9.40 -8.68 8.07
C LEU A 715 8.63 -9.74 8.87
N LYS A 716 8.77 -11.04 8.55
CA LYS A 716 8.19 -12.15 9.34
C LYS A 716 8.96 -12.40 10.64
N MET A 717 10.28 -12.22 10.61
CA MET A 717 11.19 -12.59 11.69
C MET A 717 11.29 -11.54 12.80
N GLN A 718 11.07 -10.26 12.50
CA GLN A 718 11.18 -9.16 13.47
C GLN A 718 10.10 -9.22 14.57
N PRO A 719 10.30 -8.57 15.73
CA PRO A 719 9.31 -8.52 16.82
C PRO A 719 8.22 -7.48 16.56
N CYS A 720 7.19 -7.48 17.40
CA CYS A 720 6.21 -6.40 17.45
C CYS A 720 6.83 -5.10 18.02
N SER A 721 6.33 -3.93 17.61
CA SER A 721 6.93 -2.61 17.91
C SER A 721 8.46 -2.58 17.68
N PRO A 722 8.96 -2.84 16.45
CA PRO A 722 10.39 -2.87 16.16
C PRO A 722 10.99 -1.45 16.06
N GLY A 723 12.22 -1.30 16.54
CA GLY A 723 13.12 -0.20 16.16
C GLY A 723 14.04 -0.62 15.00
N PHE A 724 14.85 0.31 14.49
CA PHE A 724 15.68 0.05 13.30
C PHE A 724 16.77 -1.01 13.55
N VAL A 725 17.19 -1.19 14.80
CA VAL A 725 18.14 -2.24 15.19
C VAL A 725 17.48 -3.63 15.19
N ASP A 726 16.24 -3.76 15.69
CA ASP A 726 15.47 -5.01 15.52
C ASP A 726 15.29 -5.36 14.03
N GLY A 727 14.93 -4.37 13.20
CA GLY A 727 14.72 -4.56 11.75
C GLY A 727 16.00 -5.01 11.02
N ARG A 728 17.15 -4.41 11.35
CA ARG A 728 18.46 -4.84 10.84
C ARG A 728 18.76 -6.28 11.25
N ASP A 729 18.59 -6.61 12.52
CA ASP A 729 18.97 -7.91 13.07
C ASP A 729 18.04 -9.03 12.58
N ALA A 730 16.78 -8.70 12.25
CA ALA A 730 15.87 -9.60 11.54
C ALA A 730 16.32 -9.86 10.09
N LEU A 731 16.78 -8.85 9.34
CA LEU A 731 17.34 -9.02 7.99
C LEU A 731 18.63 -9.85 7.99
N LEU A 732 19.52 -9.65 8.98
CA LEU A 732 20.71 -10.48 9.17
C LEU A 732 20.33 -11.95 9.50
N ALA A 733 19.29 -12.15 10.30
CA ALA A 733 18.77 -13.49 10.59
C ALA A 733 18.11 -14.13 9.35
N ALA A 734 17.44 -13.36 8.50
CA ALA A 734 16.85 -13.80 7.23
C ALA A 734 17.90 -14.26 6.21
N ASP A 735 19.00 -13.52 6.00
CA ASP A 735 20.11 -14.00 5.16
C ASP A 735 20.73 -15.29 5.72
N THR A 736 20.85 -15.39 7.04
CA THR A 736 21.30 -16.62 7.70
C THR A 736 20.32 -17.78 7.48
N LEU A 737 19.01 -17.51 7.40
CA LEU A 737 17.95 -18.50 7.20
C LEU A 737 17.89 -19.02 5.75
N LEU A 738 17.98 -18.09 4.79
CA LEU A 738 17.79 -18.28 3.36
C LEU A 738 19.07 -18.78 2.66
N THR A 739 20.20 -18.10 2.89
CA THR A 739 21.46 -18.35 2.15
C THR A 739 22.49 -19.11 2.99
N GLY A 740 22.37 -19.06 4.32
CA GLY A 740 23.40 -19.51 5.25
C GLY A 740 24.42 -18.41 5.61
N GLY A 741 24.07 -17.13 5.40
CA GLY A 741 24.89 -15.99 5.80
C GLY A 741 25.85 -15.46 4.71
N LEU A 742 25.50 -15.60 3.43
CA LEU A 742 26.34 -15.23 2.29
C LEU A 742 26.39 -13.71 2.04
N ASP A 743 25.46 -12.94 2.61
CA ASP A 743 25.32 -11.50 2.42
C ASP A 743 25.52 -10.66 3.69
N GLN A 744 25.69 -11.29 4.87
CA GLN A 744 26.02 -10.63 6.16
C GLN A 744 27.02 -9.48 6.02
N CYS A 745 28.11 -9.68 5.25
CA CYS A 745 29.12 -8.67 4.94
C CYS A 745 28.49 -7.39 4.37
N THR A 746 27.70 -7.57 3.31
CA THR A 746 27.08 -6.50 2.52
C THR A 746 25.94 -5.83 3.29
N ILE A 747 25.16 -6.59 4.05
CA ILE A 747 24.15 -6.04 4.97
C ILE A 747 24.84 -5.16 6.02
N TRP A 748 25.86 -5.67 6.72
CA TRP A 748 26.59 -4.89 7.73
C TRP A 748 27.28 -3.65 7.14
N GLU A 749 27.90 -3.75 5.95
CA GLU A 749 28.56 -2.61 5.30
C GLU A 749 27.57 -1.49 4.96
N VAL A 750 26.38 -1.81 4.44
CA VAL A 750 25.33 -0.83 4.13
C VAL A 750 24.76 -0.20 5.40
N PHE A 751 24.35 -1.02 6.37
CA PHE A 751 23.74 -0.53 7.62
C PHE A 751 24.73 0.30 8.43
N ALA A 752 25.99 -0.13 8.57
CA ALA A 752 27.03 0.67 9.21
C ALA A 752 27.30 1.98 8.46
N THR A 753 27.28 2.00 7.13
CA THR A 753 27.46 3.24 6.34
C THR A 753 26.34 4.27 6.61
N ARG A 754 25.11 3.82 6.92
CA ARG A 754 23.97 4.67 7.27
C ARG A 754 23.79 4.91 8.79
N GLY A 755 24.72 4.49 9.64
CA GLY A 755 24.66 4.76 11.09
C GLY A 755 23.95 3.67 11.92
N LEU A 756 23.62 2.52 11.33
CA LEU A 756 23.06 1.33 11.99
C LEU A 756 24.13 0.24 12.19
N GLY A 757 25.37 0.64 12.48
CA GLY A 757 26.51 -0.25 12.73
C GLY A 757 26.37 -1.12 13.98
N PHE A 758 27.37 -1.96 14.22
CA PHE A 758 27.35 -3.02 15.24
C PHE A 758 27.10 -2.52 16.68
N ASN A 759 27.50 -1.27 16.99
CA ASN A 759 27.26 -0.66 18.30
C ASN A 759 26.11 0.37 18.30
N ALA A 760 25.30 0.43 17.23
CA ALA A 760 24.11 1.27 17.19
C ALA A 760 23.08 0.77 18.19
N ALA A 761 22.38 1.69 18.86
CA ALA A 761 21.38 1.36 19.87
C ALA A 761 20.09 2.12 19.58
N GLN A 762 18.97 1.42 19.54
CA GLN A 762 17.67 2.04 19.25
C GLN A 762 17.06 2.78 20.44
N GLY A 763 17.46 2.44 21.67
CA GLY A 763 16.84 3.00 22.87
C GLY A 763 15.48 2.37 23.13
N ASP A 764 14.45 3.18 23.34
CA ASP A 764 13.06 2.73 23.42
C ASP A 764 12.35 2.93 22.07
N SER A 765 11.75 1.87 21.53
CA SER A 765 11.03 1.89 20.24
C SER A 765 9.86 2.89 20.20
N ASP A 766 9.34 3.28 21.37
CA ASP A 766 8.29 4.28 21.53
C ASP A 766 8.84 5.72 21.74
N ILE A 767 10.17 5.90 21.73
CA ILE A 767 10.86 7.19 21.95
C ILE A 767 11.84 7.47 20.80
N ARG A 768 11.38 8.11 19.73
CA ARG A 768 12.20 8.52 18.55
C ARG A 768 13.26 9.62 18.80
N LEU A 769 13.86 9.69 19.99
CA LEU A 769 14.76 10.74 20.47
C LEU A 769 15.96 10.24 21.31
N ASP A 770 16.07 8.93 21.59
CA ASP A 770 17.19 8.34 22.34
C ASP A 770 18.06 7.35 21.54
N GLN A 771 17.79 7.19 20.23
CA GLN A 771 18.61 6.41 19.30
C GLN A 771 20.07 6.90 19.30
N VAL A 772 21.03 5.98 19.15
CA VAL A 772 22.45 6.26 19.02
C VAL A 772 22.98 5.63 17.74
N GLU A 773 23.41 6.47 16.79
CA GLU A 773 24.05 6.00 15.56
C GLU A 773 25.48 5.51 15.79
N ASP A 774 25.86 4.48 15.03
CA ASP A 774 27.21 3.94 14.97
C ASP A 774 27.58 3.55 13.54
N PHE A 775 28.85 3.69 13.19
CA PHE A 775 29.39 3.40 11.86
C PHE A 775 30.43 2.27 11.90
N SER A 776 30.43 1.43 12.94
CA SER A 776 31.36 0.31 13.06
C SER A 776 30.80 -0.98 12.44
N MET A 777 31.68 -1.71 11.74
CA MET A 777 31.45 -3.11 11.41
C MET A 777 31.60 -3.98 12.67
N PRO A 778 31.06 -5.21 12.69
CA PRO A 778 31.35 -6.18 13.74
C PRO A 778 32.85 -6.44 13.89
N PRO A 779 33.30 -6.98 15.05
CA PRO A 779 34.67 -7.46 15.24
C PRO A 779 35.09 -8.43 14.14
N SER A 780 36.37 -8.41 13.75
CA SER A 780 36.91 -9.28 12.67
C SER A 780 36.95 -10.79 13.01
N ASP A 781 36.53 -11.14 14.22
CA ASP A 781 36.34 -12.49 14.76
C ASP A 781 34.87 -12.77 15.16
N ASP A 782 33.93 -11.92 14.72
CA ASP A 782 32.49 -12.15 14.82
C ASP A 782 32.02 -13.19 13.77
N PRO A 783 31.21 -14.21 14.15
CA PRO A 783 30.76 -15.25 13.23
C PRO A 783 29.95 -14.75 12.02
N SER A 784 29.25 -13.61 12.13
CA SER A 784 28.57 -13.01 10.99
C SER A 784 29.55 -12.57 9.89
N LEU A 785 30.83 -12.39 10.21
CA LEU A 785 31.86 -11.99 9.27
C LEU A 785 32.72 -13.15 8.72
N ASP A 786 32.49 -14.41 9.11
CA ASP A 786 33.29 -15.57 8.63
C ASP A 786 33.36 -15.61 7.08
N ASN A 787 32.19 -15.47 6.43
CA ASN A 787 32.05 -15.50 4.97
C ASN A 787 32.64 -14.28 4.25
N CYS A 788 32.93 -13.17 4.94
CA CYS A 788 33.54 -11.97 4.33
C CYS A 788 34.92 -12.27 3.71
N SER A 789 35.62 -13.25 4.28
CA SER A 789 36.98 -13.61 3.87
C SER A 789 37.02 -14.41 2.56
N ASP A 790 35.97 -15.16 2.23
CA ASP A 790 35.89 -15.99 1.02
C ASP A 790 35.49 -15.22 -0.25
N LEU A 791 35.17 -13.92 -0.16
CA LEU A 791 35.02 -13.02 -1.32
C LEU A 791 36.31 -12.91 -2.17
N LEU A 792 37.46 -13.36 -1.66
CA LEU A 792 38.71 -13.50 -2.41
C LEU A 792 38.88 -14.87 -3.09
N SER A 793 37.89 -15.78 -2.97
CA SER A 793 37.86 -17.08 -3.62
C SER A 793 37.52 -16.95 -5.11
N ILE A 794 38.57 -16.90 -5.94
CA ILE A 794 38.49 -16.84 -7.41
C ILE A 794 37.63 -17.97 -8.03
N ASN A 795 37.36 -19.05 -7.29
CA ASN A 795 36.57 -20.18 -7.78
C ASN A 795 35.06 -19.88 -7.85
N GLU A 796 34.49 -19.22 -6.84
CA GLU A 796 33.04 -18.97 -6.72
C GLU A 796 32.61 -17.93 -7.77
N PHE A 797 33.19 -16.73 -7.67
CA PHE A 797 33.01 -15.55 -8.56
C PHE A 797 33.41 -15.79 -10.04
N SER A 798 33.64 -17.04 -10.43
CA SER A 798 33.88 -17.48 -11.80
C SER A 798 32.75 -18.35 -12.38
N LYS A 799 31.93 -19.03 -11.56
CA LYS A 799 30.79 -19.82 -12.07
C LYS A 799 29.66 -18.94 -12.56
N ASP A 800 29.24 -17.98 -11.74
CA ASP A 800 27.98 -17.27 -11.94
C ASP A 800 28.09 -16.18 -13.02
N ARG A 801 29.30 -15.97 -13.55
CA ARG A 801 29.57 -15.17 -14.74
C ARG A 801 29.64 -15.97 -16.05
N PHE A 802 29.56 -17.31 -16.01
CA PHE A 802 29.72 -18.16 -17.19
C PHE A 802 28.78 -19.38 -17.19
N ARG A 803 27.67 -19.28 -17.94
CA ARG A 803 26.75 -20.40 -18.21
C ARG A 803 27.15 -21.11 -19.50
N VAL A 804 27.65 -22.34 -19.40
CA VAL A 804 28.20 -23.10 -20.54
C VAL A 804 27.35 -24.33 -20.85
N TYR A 805 26.86 -24.45 -22.09
CA TYR A 805 25.87 -25.47 -22.46
C TYR A 805 25.85 -25.77 -23.98
N PRO A 806 25.36 -26.95 -24.41
CA PRO A 806 25.09 -28.13 -23.60
C PRO A 806 26.39 -28.82 -23.18
N ASN A 807 26.46 -29.27 -21.93
CA ASN A 807 27.54 -30.09 -21.40
C ASN A 807 26.91 -31.37 -20.79
N PRO A 808 26.96 -32.55 -21.46
CA PRO A 808 27.78 -32.87 -22.64
C PRO A 808 27.37 -32.21 -23.97
N THR A 809 28.37 -31.83 -24.77
CA THR A 809 28.21 -31.30 -26.13
C THR A 809 28.30 -32.40 -27.19
N GLN A 810 27.67 -32.21 -28.35
CA GLN A 810 27.77 -33.09 -29.53
C GLN A 810 28.38 -32.44 -30.77
N LYS A 811 28.18 -31.14 -30.97
CA LYS A 811 28.59 -30.38 -32.16
C LYS A 811 28.98 -28.94 -31.87
N GLU A 812 28.30 -28.31 -30.92
CA GLU A 812 28.46 -26.91 -30.57
C GLU A 812 28.46 -26.76 -29.05
N LEU A 813 29.23 -25.81 -28.54
CA LEU A 813 29.30 -25.44 -27.13
C LEU A 813 29.09 -23.93 -27.04
N THR A 814 28.01 -23.51 -26.39
CA THR A 814 27.68 -22.10 -26.15
C THR A 814 28.21 -21.69 -24.78
N ILE A 815 28.85 -20.52 -24.73
CA ILE A 815 29.29 -19.83 -23.53
C ILE A 815 28.46 -18.55 -23.46
N ASN A 816 27.64 -18.41 -22.42
CA ASN A 816 26.85 -17.23 -22.12
C ASN A 816 27.41 -16.55 -20.86
N THR A 817 27.29 -15.23 -20.78
CA THR A 817 27.74 -14.39 -19.66
C THR A 817 26.75 -13.25 -19.41
N ASN A 818 26.65 -12.81 -18.15
CA ASN A 818 25.72 -11.79 -17.67
C ASN A 818 26.27 -10.35 -17.73
N LYS A 819 27.59 -10.16 -17.85
CA LYS A 819 28.21 -8.83 -18.05
C LYS A 819 29.22 -8.90 -19.21
N SER A 820 29.37 -7.82 -19.97
CA SER A 820 30.31 -7.77 -21.11
C SER A 820 31.76 -7.84 -20.63
N ILE A 821 32.52 -8.83 -21.11
CA ILE A 821 33.90 -9.11 -20.65
C ILE A 821 34.96 -8.57 -21.63
N GLY A 822 34.57 -8.26 -22.87
CA GLY A 822 35.50 -7.83 -23.92
C GLY A 822 36.29 -8.98 -24.54
N ASN A 823 37.49 -8.70 -25.06
CA ASN A 823 38.32 -9.69 -25.74
C ASN A 823 38.91 -10.73 -24.77
N VAL A 824 38.62 -12.00 -25.03
CA VAL A 824 39.14 -13.17 -24.31
C VAL A 824 39.70 -14.24 -25.24
N SER A 825 40.76 -14.90 -24.76
CA SER A 825 41.32 -16.12 -25.34
C SER A 825 40.60 -17.33 -24.75
N ILE A 826 39.90 -18.08 -25.60
CA ILE A 826 39.13 -19.28 -25.25
C ILE A 826 39.85 -20.51 -25.78
N SER A 827 40.16 -21.45 -24.91
CA SER A 827 40.86 -22.69 -25.26
C SER A 827 40.16 -23.94 -24.73
N LEU A 828 40.25 -25.04 -25.50
CA LEU A 828 39.89 -26.37 -25.02
C LEU A 828 41.14 -27.24 -24.96
N ILE A 829 41.35 -27.92 -23.84
CA ILE A 829 42.55 -28.70 -23.53
C ILE A 829 42.14 -30.17 -23.32
N ASP A 830 42.83 -31.12 -23.97
CA ASP A 830 42.58 -32.55 -23.77
C ASP A 830 43.16 -33.09 -22.45
N VAL A 831 42.76 -34.30 -22.06
CA VAL A 831 43.26 -34.99 -20.84
C VAL A 831 44.78 -35.23 -20.80
N ASN A 832 45.52 -34.94 -21.87
CA ASN A 832 46.98 -35.02 -21.93
C ASN A 832 47.64 -33.63 -21.83
N GLY A 833 46.87 -32.58 -21.51
CA GLY A 833 47.34 -31.20 -21.40
C GLY A 833 47.56 -30.50 -22.74
N ARG A 834 47.01 -31.02 -23.86
CA ARG A 834 47.20 -30.44 -25.20
C ARG A 834 46.02 -29.55 -25.56
N VAL A 835 46.30 -28.29 -25.90
CA VAL A 835 45.30 -27.39 -26.50
C VAL A 835 44.87 -27.96 -27.85
N VAL A 836 43.57 -28.24 -27.99
CA VAL A 836 42.95 -28.79 -29.23
C VAL A 836 42.15 -27.74 -30.01
N LEU A 837 41.77 -26.64 -29.35
CA LEU A 837 41.12 -25.47 -29.93
C LEU A 837 41.59 -24.23 -29.15
N ASN A 838 41.85 -23.13 -29.86
CA ASN A 838 42.16 -21.81 -29.29
C ASN A 838 41.55 -20.73 -30.17
N LEU A 839 40.82 -19.78 -29.59
CA LEU A 839 40.10 -18.72 -30.29
C LEU A 839 40.23 -17.41 -29.50
N GLU A 840 40.52 -16.31 -30.19
CA GLU A 840 40.31 -14.97 -29.61
C GLU A 840 38.89 -14.50 -29.97
N LYS A 841 38.13 -14.04 -28.98
CA LYS A 841 36.72 -13.64 -29.13
C LYS A 841 36.37 -12.46 -28.23
N ASP A 842 35.61 -11.52 -28.76
CA ASP A 842 34.91 -10.51 -27.96
C ASP A 842 33.67 -11.16 -27.33
N LEU A 843 33.54 -11.10 -26.00
CA LEU A 843 32.52 -11.80 -25.23
C LEU A 843 31.52 -10.81 -24.61
N LEU A 844 30.60 -10.34 -25.45
CA LEU A 844 29.64 -9.29 -25.08
C LEU A 844 28.40 -9.83 -24.35
N SER A 845 27.98 -11.08 -24.65
CA SER A 845 26.88 -11.77 -23.94
C SER A 845 26.85 -13.27 -24.23
N THR A 846 26.96 -13.70 -25.49
CA THR A 846 26.92 -15.12 -25.88
C THR A 846 27.84 -15.44 -27.06
N VAL A 847 28.63 -16.52 -26.95
CA VAL A 847 29.51 -17.02 -28.01
C VAL A 847 29.40 -18.54 -28.14
N THR A 848 29.14 -19.02 -29.36
CA THR A 848 29.09 -20.46 -29.69
C THR A 848 30.38 -20.92 -30.38
N ILE A 849 30.85 -22.11 -30.02
CA ILE A 849 32.08 -22.76 -30.50
C ILE A 849 31.73 -24.09 -31.17
N ASP A 850 32.22 -24.30 -32.39
CA ASP A 850 32.14 -25.59 -33.10
C ASP A 850 33.05 -26.64 -32.41
N THR A 851 32.43 -27.68 -31.87
CA THR A 851 33.09 -28.86 -31.28
C THR A 851 32.98 -30.11 -32.16
N SER A 852 32.36 -30.03 -33.34
CA SER A 852 32.11 -31.19 -34.23
C SER A 852 33.38 -31.91 -34.69
N ASN A 853 34.49 -31.17 -34.78
CA ASN A 853 35.82 -31.69 -35.13
C ASN A 853 36.57 -32.32 -33.94
N LEU A 854 36.05 -32.20 -32.71
CA LEU A 854 36.62 -32.81 -31.51
C LEU A 854 36.15 -34.26 -31.34
N LYS A 855 37.07 -35.13 -30.90
CA LYS A 855 36.76 -36.53 -30.60
C LYS A 855 35.93 -36.64 -29.32
N THR A 856 35.05 -37.64 -29.25
CA THR A 856 34.41 -38.11 -28.01
C THR A 856 35.45 -38.24 -26.89
N GLY A 857 35.20 -37.63 -25.73
CA GLY A 857 36.18 -37.54 -24.65
C GLY A 857 35.94 -36.38 -23.70
N LEU A 858 36.88 -36.20 -22.77
CA LEU A 858 36.86 -35.12 -21.77
C LEU A 858 37.85 -34.00 -22.16
N TYR A 859 37.42 -32.76 -21.97
CA TYR A 859 38.22 -31.56 -22.19
C TYR A 859 38.09 -30.60 -21.01
N ILE A 860 39.06 -29.71 -20.86
CA ILE A 860 38.97 -28.54 -19.98
C ILE A 860 38.81 -27.30 -20.87
N LEU A 861 37.72 -26.57 -20.69
CA LEU A 861 37.54 -25.22 -21.22
C LEU A 861 38.30 -24.25 -20.32
N ASN A 862 39.09 -23.36 -20.90
CA ASN A 862 39.71 -22.25 -20.20
C ASN A 862 39.49 -20.94 -20.97
N ILE A 863 38.95 -19.93 -20.29
CA ILE A 863 38.69 -18.58 -20.81
C ILE A 863 39.60 -17.61 -20.06
N LYS A 864 40.36 -16.79 -20.78
CA LYS A 864 41.27 -15.78 -20.19
C LYS A 864 41.13 -14.42 -20.86
N GLY A 865 41.09 -13.36 -20.06
CA GLY A 865 41.18 -11.97 -20.49
C GLY A 865 41.94 -11.15 -19.45
N ASP A 866 42.03 -9.83 -19.64
CA ASP A 866 42.87 -8.95 -18.80
C ASP A 866 42.50 -8.98 -17.30
N SER A 867 41.26 -9.31 -16.97
CA SER A 867 40.72 -9.39 -15.59
C SER A 867 40.08 -10.74 -15.23
N ILE A 868 40.23 -11.79 -16.06
CA ILE A 868 39.45 -13.03 -15.91
C ILE A 868 40.21 -14.30 -16.28
N ASN A 869 39.97 -15.40 -15.55
CA ASN A 869 40.58 -16.72 -15.78
C ASN A 869 39.63 -17.84 -15.29
N TYR A 870 38.72 -18.28 -16.16
CA TYR A 870 37.73 -19.32 -15.85
C TYR A 870 38.16 -20.70 -16.36
N ASN A 871 37.74 -21.76 -15.68
CA ASN A 871 38.05 -23.15 -16.05
C ASN A 871 36.84 -24.08 -15.80
N GLU A 872 36.45 -24.86 -16.80
CA GLU A 872 35.30 -25.78 -16.69
C GLU A 872 35.59 -27.14 -17.38
N LYS A 873 34.85 -28.18 -16.98
CA LYS A 873 35.04 -29.57 -17.41
C LYS A 873 34.00 -29.94 -18.47
N ILE A 874 34.40 -29.94 -19.75
CA ILE A 874 33.51 -30.23 -20.88
C ILE A 874 33.56 -31.71 -21.27
N ILE A 875 32.39 -32.34 -21.41
CA ILE A 875 32.24 -33.69 -21.96
C ILE A 875 31.80 -33.57 -23.43
N LYS A 876 32.56 -34.18 -24.35
CA LYS A 876 32.17 -34.36 -25.75
C LYS A 876 31.66 -35.78 -25.95
N ASN A 877 30.42 -35.93 -26.38
CA ASN A 877 29.85 -37.19 -26.87
C ASN A 877 30.17 -37.35 -28.37
#